data_AF-A0A7T7WFN3-F1
#
_entry.id   AF-A0A7T7WFN3-F1
#
_cell.length_a   1.000
_cell.length_b   1.000
_cell.length_c   1.000
_cell.angle_alpha   90.00
_cell.angle_beta   90.00
_cell.angle_gamma   90.00
#
_symmetry.space_group_name_H-M   'P 1'
#
loop_
_entity.id
_entity.type
_entity.pdbx_description
1 polymer ?
#
loop_
_entity_poly.entity_id
_entity_poly.type
_entity_poly.pdbx_seq_one_letter_code
_entity_poly.pdbx_strand_id
1 'polypeptide(L)'
;MLEFKNQIVHGAIFDMDGTMFDTERLRFQTLQQASRELIGVEFSENYLMQCLGLSARSAEQLAKERYGQDVPYAEIRQRADVLELEHVRNYGVPIKKGLLQVLERLRKAGLKMAVATSSRRAIAEEYLINANVYKFFDVLVCGDEIKQGKPHPEIFISAAEKINLSPAQCLMFEDSENGLRSAYDAGGMTVLFKDIKTPNESMLAEAQYYYETMEDFLIDLNQFVPVLEMPELETAFPQTLNQLTVGIHGFGAIGGGYLAQVLSHWDGYTRPRKIIASTRNPLYQSAVNAFGTYCIRYGQNSFDQRIENMSVIDAYDLEQMQNMYIESSLVAVCVPEEALVSEAEVIAQGLYARYLAYEQQEQPLTLLIILNKIGAKQLVMQQILSRLQQITDEQTAQHIMDQHYFCDTVVNRMVSKLSDQKLYRQLRIKYNMFKQYQLDEDLSVVDLDDSTALNAEQEHQAGLYIEDLRRNFQPSHILQSMDLILFNAETDMPIYVENNSPLLAKMRQMILVDDIANIQLIKNRLWNGVHAMMAWYASLRGHQTIGVAMSDHAIRKFMQQALAQVKHGLCYQIPKHASELERLAQSFTESCAYAYQDPCARVGREPLRKLEHNERVMGSLSTLLKYSLPFDVVLKGAVLGYIYALEQGECEQQELLMHLQIQLRHMALEPQLYETLYDEMSQFINQIIAGKLSLQKFMQLDLQQALS
;
A
#
# COMPACT_ATOMS: atom_id res chain seq x y z
N MET A 1 -3.24 0.32 28.54
CA MET A 1 -4.61 0.07 29.03
C MET A 1 -5.54 0.26 27.85
N LEU A 2 -6.44 -0.69 27.63
CA LEU A 2 -7.39 -0.70 26.50
C LEU A 2 -8.81 -0.69 27.07
N GLU A 3 -9.69 0.14 26.51
CA GLU A 3 -11.12 0.08 26.78
C GLU A 3 -11.78 -0.79 25.69
N PHE A 4 -11.98 -2.06 25.98
CA PHE A 4 -12.56 -3.03 25.04
C PHE A 4 -14.01 -3.31 25.46
N LYS A 5 -14.97 -2.94 24.61
CA LYS A 5 -16.42 -3.16 24.85
C LYS A 5 -16.89 -2.77 26.26
N ASN A 6 -16.54 -1.56 26.69
CA ASN A 6 -16.83 -0.98 28.01
C ASN A 6 -16.12 -1.66 29.20
N GLN A 7 -15.08 -2.46 28.95
CA GLN A 7 -14.25 -3.05 29.99
C GLN A 7 -12.81 -2.56 29.90
N ILE A 8 -12.22 -2.29 31.06
CA ILE A 8 -10.84 -1.85 31.15
C ILE A 8 -9.93 -3.09 31.20
N VAL A 9 -9.15 -3.27 30.15
CA VAL A 9 -8.21 -4.38 29.99
C VAL A 9 -6.78 -3.88 30.19
N HIS A 10 -6.02 -4.62 31.02
CA HIS A 10 -4.61 -4.34 31.29
C HIS A 10 -3.68 -5.44 30.77
N GLY A 11 -4.19 -6.65 30.54
CA GLY A 11 -3.39 -7.74 30.02
C GLY A 11 -4.12 -8.65 29.05
N ALA A 12 -3.34 -9.44 28.32
CA ALA A 12 -3.83 -10.47 27.41
C ALA A 12 -3.02 -11.75 27.62
N ILE A 13 -3.70 -12.85 27.88
CA ILE A 13 -3.10 -14.16 28.14
C ILE A 13 -3.57 -15.10 27.05
N PHE A 14 -2.63 -15.68 26.30
CA PHE A 14 -2.93 -16.52 25.16
C PHE A 14 -2.63 -17.98 25.50
N ASP A 15 -3.56 -18.89 25.20
CA ASP A 15 -3.15 -20.25 24.88
C ASP A 15 -2.37 -20.29 23.57
N MET A 16 -1.60 -21.36 23.36
CA MET A 16 -0.71 -21.51 22.22
C MET A 16 -1.25 -22.43 21.13
N ASP A 17 -1.62 -23.66 21.48
CA ASP A 17 -1.89 -24.75 20.55
C ASP A 17 -3.37 -24.74 20.18
N GLY A 18 -3.71 -24.57 18.89
CA GLY A 18 -5.11 -24.39 18.48
C GLY A 18 -5.63 -22.96 18.64
N THR A 19 -4.96 -22.11 19.42
CA THR A 19 -5.25 -20.67 19.55
C THR A 19 -4.32 -19.79 18.72
N MET A 20 -3.00 -19.80 18.97
CA MET A 20 -2.03 -18.98 18.22
C MET A 20 -1.49 -19.71 16.98
N PHE A 21 -1.30 -21.02 17.11
CA PHE A 21 -0.72 -21.85 16.06
C PHE A 21 -1.69 -22.98 15.68
N ASP A 22 -1.79 -23.29 14.40
CA ASP A 22 -2.61 -24.40 13.87
C ASP A 22 -1.88 -25.75 14.00
N THR A 23 -1.39 -26.02 15.22
CA THR A 23 -0.54 -27.17 15.54
C THR A 23 -1.34 -28.47 15.67
N GLU A 24 -2.63 -28.41 15.98
CA GLU A 24 -3.49 -29.59 16.05
C GLU A 24 -3.68 -30.26 14.69
N ARG A 25 -3.83 -29.48 13.61
CA ARG A 25 -3.89 -30.04 12.25
C ARG A 25 -2.56 -30.66 11.82
N LEU A 26 -1.45 -30.00 12.14
CA LEU A 26 -0.12 -30.55 11.91
C LEU A 26 0.09 -31.84 12.72
N ARG A 27 -0.42 -31.89 13.96
CA ARG A 27 -0.40 -33.08 14.82
C ARG A 27 -1.18 -34.23 14.21
N PHE A 28 -2.35 -33.96 13.63
CA PHE A 28 -3.15 -34.99 12.95
C PHE A 28 -2.38 -35.59 11.78
N GLN A 29 -1.80 -34.75 10.94
CA GLN A 29 -1.00 -35.17 9.78
C GLN A 29 0.21 -36.01 10.19
N THR A 30 0.95 -35.57 11.20
CA THR A 30 2.16 -36.27 11.67
C THR A 30 1.83 -37.58 12.37
N LEU A 31 0.72 -37.68 13.11
CA LEU A 31 0.25 -38.94 13.69
C LEU A 31 -0.22 -39.94 12.63
N GLN A 32 -0.92 -39.47 11.58
CA GLN A 32 -1.31 -40.30 10.44
C GLN A 32 -0.09 -40.87 9.72
N GLN A 33 0.89 -40.00 9.44
CA GLN A 33 2.13 -40.41 8.79
C GLN A 33 2.90 -41.40 9.68
N ALA A 34 3.10 -41.10 10.96
CA ALA A 34 3.84 -41.96 11.87
C ALA A 34 3.18 -43.33 12.05
N SER A 35 1.85 -43.39 12.17
CA SER A 35 1.15 -44.68 12.29
C SER A 35 1.24 -45.47 10.98
N ARG A 36 1.15 -44.82 9.82
CA ARG A 36 1.37 -45.49 8.53
C ARG A 36 2.78 -46.05 8.41
N GLU A 37 3.79 -45.30 8.83
CA GLU A 37 5.19 -45.73 8.79
C GLU A 37 5.44 -46.95 9.71
N LEU A 38 4.84 -46.98 10.90
CA LEU A 38 5.15 -48.00 11.92
C LEU A 38 4.23 -49.21 11.91
N ILE A 39 2.93 -49.04 11.59
CA ILE A 39 1.94 -50.13 11.60
C ILE A 39 1.26 -50.36 10.25
N GLY A 40 1.65 -49.63 9.20
CA GLY A 40 1.10 -49.76 7.85
C GLY A 40 -0.31 -49.19 7.66
N VAL A 41 -0.89 -48.58 8.70
CA VAL A 41 -2.26 -48.02 8.70
C VAL A 41 -2.26 -46.62 9.28
N GLU A 42 -2.93 -45.70 8.60
CA GLU A 42 -3.14 -44.33 9.09
C GLU A 42 -4.17 -44.31 10.23
N PHE A 43 -3.85 -43.58 11.29
CA PHE A 43 -4.85 -43.23 12.29
C PHE A 43 -5.98 -42.44 11.63
N SER A 44 -7.19 -42.92 11.83
CA SER A 44 -8.37 -42.37 11.18
C SER A 44 -8.69 -41.00 11.74
N GLU A 45 -9.20 -40.11 10.89
CA GLU A 45 -9.60 -38.78 11.32
C GLU A 45 -10.65 -38.84 12.44
N ASN A 46 -11.59 -39.79 12.39
CA ASN A 46 -12.57 -40.00 13.46
C ASN A 46 -11.91 -40.33 14.82
N TYR A 47 -10.82 -41.09 14.82
CA TYR A 47 -10.06 -41.39 16.03
C TYR A 47 -9.34 -40.15 16.56
N LEU A 48 -8.66 -39.42 15.68
CA LEU A 48 -7.94 -38.20 16.07
C LEU A 48 -8.89 -37.13 16.62
N MET A 49 -10.07 -36.98 15.99
CA MET A 49 -11.14 -36.10 16.48
C MET A 49 -11.65 -36.47 17.88
N GLN A 50 -11.73 -37.76 18.20
CA GLN A 50 -12.09 -38.23 19.55
C GLN A 50 -10.97 -38.02 20.56
N CYS A 51 -9.71 -37.94 20.12
CA CYS A 51 -8.57 -37.68 20.99
C CYS A 51 -8.42 -36.21 21.39
N LEU A 52 -8.99 -35.25 20.64
CA LEU A 52 -8.96 -33.83 20.99
C LEU A 52 -9.56 -33.58 22.38
N GLY A 53 -8.74 -33.05 23.30
CA GLY A 53 -9.10 -32.78 24.69
C GLY A 53 -8.85 -33.94 25.66
N LEU A 54 -8.39 -35.10 25.19
CA LEU A 54 -8.06 -36.26 26.04
C LEU A 54 -6.61 -36.20 26.57
N SER A 55 -6.40 -36.83 27.72
CA SER A 55 -5.04 -37.09 28.21
C SER A 55 -4.30 -38.07 27.29
N ALA A 56 -2.97 -38.02 27.27
CA ALA A 56 -2.14 -38.98 26.51
C ALA A 56 -2.47 -40.45 26.83
N ARG A 57 -2.77 -40.74 28.10
CA ARG A 57 -3.15 -42.09 28.56
C ARG A 57 -4.53 -42.51 28.04
N SER A 58 -5.48 -41.59 28.01
CA SER A 58 -6.83 -41.84 27.47
C SER A 58 -6.79 -42.03 25.95
N ALA A 59 -5.98 -41.24 25.24
CA ALA A 59 -5.77 -41.39 23.81
C ALA A 59 -5.09 -42.73 23.46
N GLU A 60 -4.07 -43.15 24.24
CA GLU A 60 -3.45 -44.47 24.09
C GLU A 60 -4.46 -45.61 24.28
N GLN A 61 -5.33 -45.51 25.29
CA GLN A 61 -6.36 -46.52 25.54
C GLN A 61 -7.33 -46.63 24.36
N LEU A 62 -7.77 -45.48 23.82
CA LEU A 62 -8.61 -45.43 22.63
C LEU A 62 -7.89 -46.00 21.39
N ALA A 63 -6.58 -45.77 21.27
CA ALA A 63 -5.77 -46.35 20.21
C ALA A 63 -5.76 -47.88 20.29
N LYS A 64 -5.58 -48.43 21.50
CA LYS A 64 -5.58 -49.88 21.75
C LYS A 64 -6.93 -50.52 21.45
N GLU A 65 -8.02 -49.83 21.76
CA GLU A 65 -9.38 -50.27 21.46
C GLU A 65 -9.66 -50.32 19.94
N ARG A 66 -9.10 -49.37 19.18
CA ARG A 66 -9.39 -49.22 17.75
C ARG A 66 -8.41 -49.94 16.81
N TYR A 67 -7.14 -49.98 17.18
CA TYR A 67 -6.03 -50.48 16.35
C TYR A 67 -5.38 -51.75 16.92
N GLY A 68 -5.86 -52.25 18.06
CA GLY A 68 -5.38 -53.46 18.70
C GLY A 68 -4.47 -53.18 19.91
N GLN A 69 -4.44 -54.13 20.85
CA GLN A 69 -3.72 -53.96 22.13
C GLN A 69 -2.21 -53.79 21.97
N ASP A 70 -1.64 -54.33 20.90
CA ASP A 70 -0.20 -54.29 20.61
C ASP A 70 0.22 -53.06 19.79
N VAL A 71 -0.66 -52.06 19.59
CA VAL A 71 -0.30 -50.84 18.87
C VAL A 71 0.86 -50.12 19.59
N PRO A 72 1.99 -49.83 18.90
CA PRO A 72 3.15 -49.16 19.50
C PRO A 72 2.89 -47.65 19.61
N TYR A 73 1.84 -47.26 20.35
CA TYR A 73 1.36 -45.87 20.42
C TYR A 73 2.43 -44.88 20.89
N ALA A 74 3.27 -45.28 21.85
CA ALA A 74 4.37 -44.44 22.34
C ALA A 74 5.41 -44.15 21.25
N GLU A 75 5.75 -45.16 20.42
CA GLU A 75 6.69 -45.01 19.30
C GLU A 75 6.08 -44.17 18.17
N ILE A 76 4.80 -44.37 17.87
CA ILE A 76 4.04 -43.53 16.91
C ILE A 76 4.06 -42.07 17.35
N ARG A 77 3.80 -41.80 18.63
CA ARG A 77 3.82 -40.44 19.16
C ARG A 77 5.21 -39.82 19.10
N GLN A 78 6.25 -40.58 19.47
CA GLN A 78 7.63 -40.09 19.38
C GLN A 78 8.03 -39.80 17.93
N ARG A 79 7.62 -40.64 16.97
CA ARG A 79 7.86 -40.40 15.55
C ARG A 79 7.09 -39.18 15.04
N ALA A 80 5.84 -38.99 15.47
CA ALA A 80 5.05 -37.81 15.14
C ALA A 80 5.68 -36.52 15.69
N ASP A 81 6.20 -36.53 16.93
CA ASP A 81 6.95 -35.39 17.50
C ASP A 81 8.16 -35.01 16.64
N VAL A 82 8.90 -36.00 16.11
CA VAL A 82 10.04 -35.77 15.21
C VAL A 82 9.57 -35.16 13.88
N LEU A 83 8.53 -35.74 13.27
CA LEU A 83 7.97 -35.25 12.01
C LEU A 83 7.43 -33.82 12.13
N GLU A 84 6.85 -33.47 13.27
CA GLU A 84 6.36 -32.13 13.55
C GLU A 84 7.50 -31.11 13.65
N LEU A 85 8.56 -31.44 14.39
CA LEU A 85 9.75 -30.60 14.48
C LEU A 85 10.45 -30.45 13.12
N GLU A 86 10.53 -31.53 12.33
CA GLU A 86 11.02 -31.49 10.95
C GLU A 86 10.17 -30.55 10.08
N HIS A 87 8.85 -30.63 10.20
CA HIS A 87 7.94 -29.74 9.47
C HIS A 87 8.17 -28.28 9.87
N VAL A 88 8.20 -27.97 11.16
CA VAL A 88 8.42 -26.60 11.67
C VAL A 88 9.76 -26.05 11.21
N ARG A 89 10.82 -26.87 11.19
CA ARG A 89 12.16 -26.45 10.73
C ARG A 89 12.21 -26.18 9.23
N ASN A 90 11.46 -26.96 8.44
CA ASN A 90 11.49 -26.85 6.98
C ASN A 90 10.51 -25.79 6.43
N TYR A 91 9.35 -25.62 7.08
CA TYR A 91 8.25 -24.81 6.56
C TYR A 91 7.83 -23.66 7.50
N GLY A 92 8.37 -23.62 8.72
CA GLY A 92 7.99 -22.66 9.76
C GLY A 92 6.81 -23.13 10.62
N VAL A 93 6.53 -22.37 11.67
CA VAL A 93 5.38 -22.61 12.56
C VAL A 93 4.09 -22.20 11.83
N PRO A 94 3.00 -23.00 11.90
CA PRO A 94 1.73 -22.66 11.26
C PRO A 94 0.99 -21.57 12.06
N ILE A 95 1.38 -20.30 11.87
CA ILE A 95 0.79 -19.17 12.58
C ILE A 95 -0.65 -18.90 12.10
N LYS A 96 -1.62 -18.80 13.03
CA LYS A 96 -2.99 -18.41 12.65
C LYS A 96 -3.03 -17.03 12.00
N LYS A 97 -3.80 -16.91 10.93
CA LYS A 97 -4.02 -15.64 10.22
C LYS A 97 -4.56 -14.59 11.20
N GLY A 98 -3.98 -13.40 11.20
CA GLY A 98 -4.36 -12.30 12.09
C GLY A 98 -3.58 -12.18 13.39
N LEU A 99 -2.84 -13.21 13.83
CA LEU A 99 -2.14 -13.20 15.13
C LEU A 99 -1.16 -12.03 15.27
N LEU A 100 -0.30 -11.82 14.28
CA LEU A 100 0.75 -10.79 14.33
C LEU A 100 0.15 -9.39 14.45
N GLN A 101 -0.96 -9.15 13.74
CA GLN A 101 -1.71 -7.91 13.80
C GLN A 101 -2.37 -7.70 15.16
N VAL A 102 -2.91 -8.75 15.77
CA VAL A 102 -3.51 -8.72 17.13
C VAL A 102 -2.45 -8.40 18.18
N LEU A 103 -1.33 -9.15 18.18
CA LEU A 103 -0.25 -8.96 19.15
C LEU A 103 0.33 -7.55 19.10
N GLU A 104 0.56 -6.99 17.90
CA GLU A 104 1.02 -5.61 17.74
C GLU A 104 0.03 -4.59 18.30
N ARG A 105 -1.27 -4.74 18.01
CA ARG A 105 -2.31 -3.83 18.51
C ARG A 105 -2.40 -3.84 20.02
N LEU A 106 -2.42 -5.02 20.63
CA LEU A 106 -2.48 -5.15 22.09
C LEU A 106 -1.22 -4.59 22.76
N ARG A 107 -0.03 -4.87 22.20
CA ARG A 107 1.23 -4.32 22.72
C ARG A 107 1.26 -2.81 22.63
N LYS A 108 0.88 -2.23 21.49
CA LYS A 108 0.82 -0.77 21.28
C LYS A 108 -0.27 -0.08 22.11
N ALA A 109 -1.35 -0.77 22.45
CA ALA A 109 -2.33 -0.34 23.44
C ALA A 109 -1.81 -0.43 24.89
N GLY A 110 -0.57 -0.88 25.09
CA GLY A 110 0.11 -0.93 26.38
C GLY A 110 -0.40 -2.05 27.29
N LEU A 111 -0.88 -3.18 26.72
CA LEU A 111 -1.23 -4.36 27.50
C LEU A 111 0.02 -5.17 27.83
N LYS A 112 0.05 -5.77 29.02
CA LYS A 112 0.99 -6.85 29.35
C LYS A 112 0.52 -8.16 28.73
N MET A 113 1.43 -8.96 28.20
CA MET A 113 1.05 -10.19 27.49
C MET A 113 1.75 -11.40 28.06
N ALA A 114 1.02 -12.51 28.18
CA ALA A 114 1.56 -13.78 28.61
C ALA A 114 1.07 -14.95 27.75
N VAL A 115 1.81 -16.04 27.77
CA VAL A 115 1.37 -17.33 27.23
C VAL A 115 1.05 -18.28 28.39
N ALA A 116 -0.06 -18.99 28.29
CA ALA A 116 -0.52 -20.00 29.25
C ALA A 116 -0.83 -21.31 28.50
N THR A 117 0.16 -22.19 28.37
CA THR A 117 0.07 -23.42 27.54
C THR A 117 0.31 -24.69 28.36
N SER A 118 -0.39 -25.78 27.99
CA SER A 118 -0.13 -27.13 28.53
C SER A 118 1.18 -27.74 28.00
N SER A 119 1.77 -27.14 26.96
CA SER A 119 3.04 -27.57 26.39
C SER A 119 4.22 -27.33 27.35
N ARG A 120 5.26 -28.15 27.22
CA ARG A 120 6.51 -27.99 27.99
C ARG A 120 7.24 -26.73 27.55
N ARG A 121 7.92 -26.04 28.47
CA ARG A 121 8.61 -24.77 28.19
C ARG A 121 9.51 -24.80 26.96
N ALA A 122 10.36 -25.82 26.83
CA ALA A 122 11.30 -25.91 25.71
C ALA A 122 10.60 -25.89 24.33
N ILE A 123 9.44 -26.56 24.22
CA ILE A 123 8.66 -26.61 22.96
C ILE A 123 7.98 -25.27 22.72
N ALA A 124 7.36 -24.69 23.75
CA ALA A 124 6.70 -23.41 23.65
C ALA A 124 7.67 -22.29 23.22
N GLU A 125 8.88 -22.26 23.81
CA GLU A 125 9.91 -21.29 23.43
C GLU A 125 10.38 -21.50 21.99
N GLU A 126 10.63 -22.73 21.55
CA GLU A 126 11.02 -23.02 20.16
C GLU A 126 9.96 -22.51 19.17
N TYR A 127 8.68 -22.71 19.45
CA TYR A 127 7.58 -22.30 18.56
C TYR A 127 7.45 -20.77 18.53
N LEU A 128 7.45 -20.12 19.70
CA LEU A 128 7.33 -18.67 19.81
C LEU A 128 8.53 -17.94 19.18
N ILE A 129 9.73 -18.49 19.29
CA ILE A 129 10.95 -17.93 18.68
C ILE A 129 10.92 -18.11 17.16
N ASN A 130 10.62 -19.31 16.67
CA ASN A 130 10.57 -19.59 15.22
C ASN A 130 9.42 -18.85 14.53
N ALA A 131 8.32 -18.58 15.24
CA ALA A 131 7.24 -17.72 14.77
C ALA A 131 7.53 -16.21 14.87
N ASN A 132 8.68 -15.82 15.46
CA ASN A 132 9.08 -14.42 15.72
C ASN A 132 8.05 -13.64 16.57
N VAL A 133 7.36 -14.32 17.49
CA VAL A 133 6.36 -13.73 18.39
C VAL A 133 6.78 -13.72 19.86
N TYR A 134 7.86 -14.43 20.22
CA TYR A 134 8.36 -14.47 21.61
C TYR A 134 8.54 -13.07 22.21
N LYS A 135 9.03 -12.12 21.41
CA LYS A 135 9.25 -10.70 21.76
C LYS A 135 8.00 -9.95 22.28
N PHE A 136 6.80 -10.46 22.01
CA PHE A 136 5.56 -9.83 22.46
C PHE A 136 5.23 -10.13 23.92
N PHE A 137 5.66 -11.29 24.43
CA PHE A 137 5.21 -11.81 25.71
C PHE A 137 6.19 -11.46 26.83
N ASP A 138 5.63 -10.93 27.93
CA ASP A 138 6.38 -10.59 29.14
C ASP A 138 6.65 -11.85 30.00
N VAL A 139 5.75 -12.83 29.92
CA VAL A 139 5.78 -14.06 30.72
C VAL A 139 5.30 -15.25 29.91
N LEU A 140 5.95 -16.40 30.11
CA LEU A 140 5.45 -17.70 29.67
C LEU A 140 5.16 -18.56 30.90
N VAL A 141 4.00 -19.21 30.93
CA VAL A 141 3.62 -20.23 31.90
C VAL A 141 3.31 -21.52 31.15
N CYS A 142 4.05 -22.58 31.49
CA CYS A 142 4.07 -23.82 30.74
C CYS A 142 3.58 -24.98 31.60
N GLY A 143 3.14 -26.08 30.98
CA GLY A 143 2.51 -27.20 31.66
C GLY A 143 3.43 -27.91 32.66
N ASP A 144 4.74 -27.85 32.45
CA ASP A 144 5.77 -28.40 33.34
C ASP A 144 6.04 -27.55 34.60
N GLU A 145 5.41 -26.38 34.73
CA GLU A 145 5.54 -25.47 35.88
C GLU A 145 4.34 -25.49 36.83
N ILE A 146 3.27 -26.17 36.45
CA ILE A 146 1.95 -26.11 37.10
C ILE A 146 1.61 -27.46 37.74
N LYS A 147 0.99 -27.44 38.92
CA LYS A 147 0.61 -28.68 39.63
C LYS A 147 -0.66 -29.29 39.03
N GLN A 148 -1.63 -28.47 38.67
CA GLN A 148 -2.89 -28.89 38.07
C GLN A 148 -3.08 -28.23 36.70
N GLY A 149 -2.93 -29.03 35.64
CA GLY A 149 -3.18 -28.57 34.27
C GLY A 149 -4.66 -28.27 33.99
N LYS A 150 -4.93 -27.71 32.80
CA LYS A 150 -6.29 -27.44 32.30
C LYS A 150 -7.13 -28.73 32.41
N PRO A 151 -8.37 -28.68 32.95
CA PRO A 151 -9.22 -27.50 33.12
C PRO A 151 -9.04 -26.71 34.43
N HIS A 152 -8.13 -27.09 35.33
CA HIS A 152 -7.93 -26.32 36.56
C HIS A 152 -7.39 -24.89 36.25
N PRO A 153 -7.83 -23.82 36.95
CA PRO A 153 -7.50 -22.42 36.61
C PRO A 153 -6.07 -21.99 36.96
N GLU A 154 -5.28 -22.85 37.62
CA GLU A 154 -3.93 -22.52 38.15
C GLU A 154 -3.01 -21.89 37.10
N ILE A 155 -3.07 -22.34 35.84
CA ILE A 155 -2.20 -21.82 34.79
C ILE A 155 -2.51 -20.37 34.41
N PHE A 156 -3.80 -20.01 34.27
CA PHE A 156 -4.22 -18.65 33.93
C PHE A 156 -4.08 -17.69 35.11
N ILE A 157 -4.38 -18.16 36.33
CA ILE A 157 -4.12 -17.40 37.57
C ILE A 157 -2.62 -17.09 37.67
N SER A 158 -1.77 -18.11 37.52
CA SER A 158 -0.30 -17.94 37.57
C SER A 158 0.21 -16.98 36.50
N ALA A 159 -0.34 -17.03 35.28
CA ALA A 159 0.03 -16.13 34.20
C ALA A 159 -0.32 -14.68 34.54
N ALA A 160 -1.55 -14.41 35.03
CA ALA A 160 -2.00 -13.09 35.45
C ALA A 160 -1.15 -12.53 36.61
N GLU A 161 -0.88 -13.35 37.63
CA GLU A 161 -0.05 -12.97 38.78
C GLU A 161 1.37 -12.61 38.36
N LYS A 162 2.00 -13.41 37.49
CA LYS A 162 3.38 -13.15 37.02
C LYS A 162 3.49 -11.86 36.20
N ILE A 163 2.44 -11.46 35.48
CA ILE A 163 2.39 -10.14 34.82
C ILE A 163 1.91 -9.02 35.77
N ASN A 164 1.72 -9.31 37.05
CA ASN A 164 1.25 -8.41 38.10
C ASN A 164 -0.14 -7.82 37.82
N LEU A 165 -1.08 -8.67 37.42
CA LEU A 165 -2.48 -8.32 37.19
C LEU A 165 -3.40 -9.32 37.89
N SER A 166 -4.65 -8.92 38.14
CA SER A 166 -5.70 -9.87 38.51
C SER A 166 -6.31 -10.50 37.25
N PRO A 167 -6.80 -11.76 37.31
CA PRO A 167 -7.45 -12.41 36.17
C PRO A 167 -8.54 -11.57 35.49
N ALA A 168 -9.37 -10.88 36.28
CA ALA A 168 -10.47 -10.04 35.79
C ALA A 168 -10.02 -8.82 34.95
N GLN A 169 -8.73 -8.50 34.94
CA GLN A 169 -8.14 -7.43 34.11
C GLN A 169 -7.53 -7.96 32.81
N CYS A 170 -7.63 -9.27 32.56
CA CYS A 170 -7.00 -9.94 31.43
C CYS A 170 -8.03 -10.51 30.46
N LEU A 171 -7.81 -10.27 29.17
CA LEU A 171 -8.40 -11.10 28.11
C LEU A 171 -7.68 -12.44 28.11
N MET A 172 -8.42 -13.55 28.08
CA MET A 172 -7.87 -14.91 28.05
C MET A 172 -8.34 -15.61 26.78
N PHE A 173 -7.41 -15.85 25.86
CA PHE A 173 -7.68 -16.39 24.53
C PHE A 173 -7.48 -17.91 24.52
N GLU A 174 -8.49 -18.63 24.06
CA GLU A 174 -8.56 -20.09 24.03
C GLU A 174 -9.38 -20.62 22.86
N ASP A 175 -9.20 -21.90 22.54
CA ASP A 175 -9.96 -22.64 21.53
C ASP A 175 -10.58 -23.94 22.09
N SER A 176 -10.05 -24.45 23.20
CA SER A 176 -10.40 -25.77 23.74
C SER A 176 -11.40 -25.68 24.90
N GLU A 177 -12.22 -26.72 25.10
CA GLU A 177 -13.20 -26.76 26.20
C GLU A 177 -12.52 -26.73 27.58
N ASN A 178 -11.48 -27.56 27.78
CA ASN A 178 -10.74 -27.59 29.03
C ASN A 178 -10.02 -26.27 29.29
N GLY A 179 -9.45 -25.66 28.26
CA GLY A 179 -8.76 -24.39 28.37
C GLY A 179 -9.69 -23.23 28.65
N LEU A 180 -10.83 -23.17 27.96
CA LEU A 180 -11.85 -22.16 28.22
C LEU A 180 -12.41 -22.27 29.64
N ARG A 181 -12.70 -23.49 30.13
CA ARG A 181 -13.12 -23.70 31.52
C ARG A 181 -12.07 -23.17 32.50
N SER A 182 -10.79 -23.45 32.24
CA SER A 182 -9.67 -22.97 33.06
C SER A 182 -9.59 -21.44 33.09
N ALA A 183 -9.77 -20.78 31.95
CA ALA A 183 -9.80 -19.33 31.84
C ALA A 183 -11.04 -18.71 32.54
N TYR A 184 -12.20 -19.32 32.39
CA TYR A 184 -13.45 -18.90 33.01
C TYR A 184 -13.38 -19.01 34.53
N ASP A 185 -12.95 -20.16 35.06
CA ASP A 185 -12.82 -20.41 36.50
C ASP A 185 -11.73 -19.54 37.15
N ALA A 186 -10.74 -19.09 36.37
CA ALA A 186 -9.76 -18.09 36.82
C ALA A 186 -10.39 -16.70 37.03
N GLY A 187 -11.57 -16.44 36.47
CA GLY A 187 -12.27 -15.17 36.55
C GLY A 187 -11.79 -14.13 35.52
N GLY A 188 -11.20 -14.57 34.41
CA GLY A 188 -10.78 -13.70 33.31
C GLY A 188 -11.87 -13.41 32.28
N MET A 189 -11.62 -12.43 31.41
CA MET A 189 -12.49 -12.14 30.26
C MET A 189 -12.19 -13.13 29.14
N THR A 190 -13.00 -14.17 28.99
CA THR A 190 -12.74 -15.28 28.07
C THR A 190 -13.06 -14.90 26.62
N VAL A 191 -12.10 -15.20 25.73
CA VAL A 191 -12.22 -15.08 24.29
C VAL A 191 -12.03 -16.46 23.68
N LEU A 192 -13.10 -17.01 23.10
CA LEU A 192 -13.10 -18.30 22.45
C LEU A 192 -12.91 -18.15 20.94
N PHE A 193 -11.98 -18.90 20.37
CA PHE A 193 -11.85 -19.11 18.93
C PHE A 193 -12.38 -20.47 18.52
N LYS A 194 -12.98 -20.54 17.34
CA LYS A 194 -13.21 -21.83 16.70
C LYS A 194 -11.90 -22.39 16.15
N ASP A 195 -11.71 -23.70 16.36
CA ASP A 195 -10.64 -24.46 15.74
C ASP A 195 -11.20 -25.68 14.99
N ILE A 196 -10.67 -26.88 15.19
CA ILE A 196 -11.13 -28.09 14.49
C ILE A 196 -12.56 -28.47 14.87
N LYS A 197 -12.94 -28.32 16.15
CA LYS A 197 -14.30 -28.60 16.65
C LYS A 197 -15.13 -27.32 16.74
N THR A 198 -16.38 -27.40 16.30
CA THR A 198 -17.37 -26.36 16.60
C THR A 198 -17.63 -26.33 18.11
N PRO A 199 -17.63 -25.13 18.74
CA PRO A 199 -17.93 -25.01 20.16
C PRO A 199 -19.29 -25.60 20.54
N ASN A 200 -19.34 -26.28 21.69
CA ASN A 200 -20.57 -26.79 22.27
C ASN A 200 -21.27 -25.72 23.13
N GLU A 201 -22.49 -26.03 23.62
CA GLU A 201 -23.26 -25.08 24.46
C GLU A 201 -22.56 -24.69 25.76
N SER A 202 -21.78 -25.59 26.39
CA SER A 202 -21.03 -25.29 27.61
C SER A 202 -19.93 -24.26 27.32
N MET A 203 -19.20 -24.45 26.22
CA MET A 203 -18.16 -23.51 25.81
C MET A 203 -18.75 -22.13 25.53
N LEU A 204 -19.86 -22.06 24.80
CA LEU A 204 -20.52 -20.79 24.51
C LEU A 204 -21.06 -20.09 25.77
N ALA A 205 -21.47 -20.85 26.80
CA ALA A 205 -21.91 -20.29 28.07
C ALA A 205 -20.75 -19.71 28.92
N GLU A 206 -19.53 -20.24 28.73
CA GLU A 206 -18.32 -19.81 29.44
C GLU A 206 -17.51 -18.77 28.67
N ALA A 207 -17.72 -18.65 27.36
CA ALA A 207 -17.11 -17.64 26.53
C ALA A 207 -17.83 -16.29 26.69
N GLN A 208 -17.09 -15.25 27.11
CA GLN A 208 -17.61 -13.90 27.10
C GLN A 208 -17.65 -13.32 25.68
N TYR A 209 -16.67 -13.69 24.85
CA TYR A 209 -16.62 -13.37 23.43
C TYR A 209 -16.29 -14.61 22.62
N TYR A 210 -16.94 -14.78 21.48
CA TYR A 210 -16.69 -15.88 20.53
C TYR A 210 -16.43 -15.32 19.14
N TYR A 211 -15.41 -15.88 18.48
CA TYR A 211 -15.04 -15.54 17.10
C TYR A 211 -14.74 -16.81 16.30
N GLU A 212 -15.18 -16.84 15.04
CA GLU A 212 -14.87 -17.95 14.13
C GLU A 212 -13.37 -17.99 13.81
N THR A 213 -12.74 -16.81 13.67
CA THR A 213 -11.32 -16.69 13.37
C THR A 213 -10.65 -15.58 14.18
N MET A 214 -9.33 -15.62 14.23
CA MET A 214 -8.54 -14.53 14.81
C MET A 214 -8.59 -13.24 13.98
N GLU A 215 -8.90 -13.34 12.68
CA GLU A 215 -9.15 -12.17 11.82
C GLU A 215 -10.47 -11.46 12.20
N ASP A 216 -11.49 -12.21 12.62
CA ASP A 216 -12.75 -11.62 13.12
C ASP A 216 -12.52 -10.85 14.42
N PHE A 217 -11.75 -11.43 15.35
CA PHE A 217 -11.35 -10.71 16.56
C PHE A 217 -10.52 -9.47 16.22
N LEU A 218 -9.61 -9.57 15.25
CA LEU A 218 -8.83 -8.41 14.79
C LEU A 218 -9.75 -7.30 14.25
N ILE A 219 -10.77 -7.63 13.46
CA ILE A 219 -11.74 -6.66 12.94
C ILE A 219 -12.47 -5.96 14.09
N ASP A 220 -12.88 -6.70 15.11
CA ASP A 220 -13.55 -6.15 16.28
C ASP A 220 -12.60 -5.28 17.13
N LEU A 221 -11.40 -5.78 17.42
CA LEU A 221 -10.34 -5.07 18.16
C LEU A 221 -9.99 -3.72 17.51
N ASN A 222 -10.00 -3.64 16.17
CA ASN A 222 -9.72 -2.40 15.43
C ASN A 222 -10.64 -1.23 15.82
N GLN A 223 -11.83 -1.49 16.34
CA GLN A 223 -12.76 -0.44 16.78
C GLN A 223 -12.34 0.21 18.10
N PHE A 224 -11.45 -0.45 18.86
CA PHE A 224 -11.05 -0.04 20.21
C PHE A 224 -9.58 0.39 20.29
N VAL A 225 -8.81 0.23 19.20
CA VAL A 225 -7.42 0.70 19.12
C VAL A 225 -7.32 1.93 18.25
N PRO A 226 -6.37 2.85 18.52
CA PRO A 226 -6.23 4.06 17.72
C PRO A 226 -5.94 3.76 16.25
N VAL A 227 -6.66 4.43 15.36
CA VAL A 227 -6.26 4.54 13.95
C VAL A 227 -5.05 5.45 13.90
N LEU A 228 -3.94 4.94 13.36
CA LEU A 228 -2.72 5.73 13.22
C LEU A 228 -2.89 6.72 12.06
N GLU A 229 -2.56 7.98 12.32
CA GLU A 229 -2.60 9.04 11.31
C GLU A 229 -1.62 8.77 10.15
N MET A 230 -1.68 9.56 9.08
CA MET A 230 -0.73 9.47 7.97
C MET A 230 0.72 9.55 8.50
N PRO A 231 1.65 8.69 8.06
CA PRO A 231 3.04 8.77 8.49
C PRO A 231 3.67 10.09 8.05
N GLU A 232 4.50 10.67 8.90
CA GLU A 232 5.50 11.66 8.48
C GLU A 232 6.65 10.96 7.76
N LEU A 233 7.42 11.71 6.97
CA LEU A 233 8.50 11.17 6.15
C LEU A 233 9.56 10.37 6.95
N GLU A 234 9.85 10.83 8.16
CA GLU A 234 10.83 10.24 9.08
C GLU A 234 10.26 9.08 9.90
N THR A 235 8.96 8.79 9.76
CA THR A 235 8.31 7.69 10.48
C THR A 235 8.98 6.38 10.08
N ALA A 236 9.48 5.65 11.07
CA ALA A 236 10.04 4.33 10.83
C ALA A 236 8.97 3.35 10.31
N PHE A 237 9.36 2.45 9.41
CA PHE A 237 8.47 1.36 9.01
C PHE A 237 8.20 0.40 10.17
N PRO A 238 6.99 -0.19 10.23
CA PRO A 238 6.68 -1.22 11.21
C PRO A 238 7.67 -2.39 11.11
N GLN A 239 8.21 -2.81 12.25
CA GLN A 239 9.19 -3.89 12.29
C GLN A 239 8.54 -5.28 12.19
N THR A 240 7.27 -5.39 12.56
CA THR A 240 6.53 -6.65 12.50
C THR A 240 5.94 -6.86 11.12
N LEU A 241 6.28 -8.01 10.53
CA LEU A 241 5.73 -8.47 9.28
C LEU A 241 4.41 -9.20 9.55
N ASN A 242 3.36 -8.93 8.78
CA ASN A 242 2.15 -9.74 8.77
C ASN A 242 2.33 -10.95 7.83
N GLN A 243 1.26 -11.67 7.50
CA GLN A 243 1.31 -12.86 6.64
C GLN A 243 0.96 -12.57 5.17
N LEU A 244 0.69 -11.31 4.82
CA LEU A 244 0.23 -10.94 3.48
C LEU A 244 1.42 -10.77 2.53
N THR A 245 1.21 -11.20 1.29
CA THR A 245 2.03 -10.84 0.14
C THR A 245 1.29 -9.77 -0.66
N VAL A 246 2.02 -8.78 -1.17
CA VAL A 246 1.47 -7.73 -2.03
C VAL A 246 2.33 -7.53 -3.26
N GLY A 247 1.68 -7.17 -4.37
CA GLY A 247 2.30 -6.98 -5.67
C GLY A 247 2.34 -5.51 -6.10
N ILE A 248 3.36 -5.16 -6.88
CA ILE A 248 3.47 -3.92 -7.66
C ILE A 248 3.72 -4.35 -9.11
N HIS A 249 2.67 -4.33 -9.92
CA HIS A 249 2.80 -4.56 -11.36
C HIS A 249 3.30 -3.26 -12.00
N GLY A 250 4.61 -3.18 -12.27
CA GLY A 250 5.27 -2.00 -12.83
C GLY A 250 6.14 -1.25 -11.81
N PHE A 251 7.40 -1.66 -11.69
CA PHE A 251 8.45 -1.03 -10.86
C PHE A 251 9.07 0.20 -11.55
N GLY A 252 8.20 1.14 -11.93
CA GLY A 252 8.56 2.44 -12.47
C GLY A 252 8.67 3.51 -11.38
N ALA A 253 8.60 4.78 -11.78
CA ALA A 253 8.68 5.90 -10.84
C ALA A 253 7.59 5.82 -9.76
N ILE A 254 6.33 5.58 -10.12
CA ILE A 254 5.23 5.47 -9.16
C ILE A 254 5.31 4.15 -8.37
N GLY A 255 5.51 3.02 -9.05
CA GLY A 255 5.60 1.72 -8.37
C GLY A 255 6.72 1.66 -7.33
N GLY A 256 7.96 1.89 -7.76
CA GLY A 256 9.13 1.80 -6.89
C GLY A 256 9.42 3.05 -6.06
N GLY A 257 9.14 4.23 -6.58
CA GLY A 257 9.43 5.49 -5.90
C GLY A 257 8.28 6.04 -5.04
N TYR A 258 7.12 5.38 -5.04
CA TYR A 258 6.00 5.77 -4.17
C TYR A 258 5.26 4.58 -3.56
N LEU A 259 4.75 3.64 -4.37
CA LEU A 259 3.88 2.58 -3.84
C LEU A 259 4.65 1.61 -2.93
N ALA A 260 5.92 1.33 -3.21
CA ALA A 260 6.76 0.55 -2.32
C ALA A 260 6.85 1.17 -0.91
N GLN A 261 6.92 2.51 -0.80
CA GLN A 261 6.86 3.21 0.49
C GLN A 261 5.49 3.02 1.16
N VAL A 262 4.41 3.24 0.41
CA VAL A 262 3.03 3.12 0.93
C VAL A 262 2.78 1.71 1.49
N LEU A 263 3.17 0.68 0.74
CA LEU A 263 3.04 -0.70 1.15
C LEU A 263 3.98 -1.06 2.31
N SER A 264 5.11 -0.35 2.47
CA SER A 264 6.01 -0.54 3.61
C SER A 264 5.48 0.08 4.91
N HIS A 265 4.68 1.15 4.83
CA HIS A 265 3.98 1.71 5.99
C HIS A 265 2.70 0.94 6.33
N TRP A 266 1.96 0.48 5.32
CA TRP A 266 0.77 -0.36 5.45
C TRP A 266 -0.24 0.20 6.47
N ASP A 267 -0.53 -0.56 7.55
CA ASP A 267 -1.42 -0.16 8.65
C ASP A 267 -0.69 0.51 9.83
N GLY A 268 0.63 0.65 9.75
CA GLY A 268 1.52 1.22 10.77
C GLY A 268 1.77 0.36 12.00
N TYR A 269 0.98 -0.70 12.20
CA TYR A 269 1.23 -1.73 13.21
C TYR A 269 2.09 -2.85 12.64
N THR A 270 1.81 -3.23 11.39
CA THR A 270 2.51 -4.27 10.65
C THR A 270 2.81 -3.78 9.23
N ARG A 271 3.65 -4.52 8.52
CA ARG A 271 3.82 -4.39 7.07
C ARG A 271 3.76 -5.77 6.39
N PRO A 272 3.49 -5.86 5.08
CA PRO A 272 3.45 -7.13 4.35
C PRO A 272 4.70 -7.97 4.56
N ARG A 273 4.54 -9.30 4.63
CA ARG A 273 5.67 -10.25 4.70
C ARG A 273 6.61 -10.07 3.52
N LYS A 274 6.02 -9.86 2.34
CA LYS A 274 6.70 -9.85 1.06
C LYS A 274 6.04 -8.82 0.15
N ILE A 275 6.85 -7.95 -0.42
CA ILE A 275 6.45 -7.07 -1.52
C ILE A 275 7.11 -7.60 -2.80
N ILE A 276 6.31 -7.94 -3.81
CA ILE A 276 6.79 -8.40 -5.11
C ILE A 276 6.56 -7.29 -6.12
N ALA A 277 7.59 -6.86 -6.85
CA ALA A 277 7.44 -5.85 -7.89
C ALA A 277 7.89 -6.40 -9.24
N SER A 278 7.22 -6.07 -10.34
CA SER A 278 7.64 -6.51 -11.68
C SER A 278 8.33 -5.40 -12.46
N THR A 279 9.40 -5.72 -13.19
CA THR A 279 10.07 -4.75 -14.07
C THR A 279 10.52 -5.40 -15.37
N ARG A 280 10.54 -4.61 -16.45
CA ARG A 280 11.17 -4.99 -17.73
C ARG A 280 12.64 -4.54 -17.82
N ASN A 281 13.16 -3.87 -16.79
CA ASN A 281 14.52 -3.35 -16.77
C ASN A 281 15.43 -4.31 -15.94
N PRO A 282 16.30 -5.10 -16.60
CA PRO A 282 17.09 -6.14 -15.94
C PRO A 282 18.11 -5.57 -14.96
N LEU A 283 18.60 -4.35 -15.19
CA LEU A 283 19.52 -3.66 -14.29
C LEU A 283 18.84 -3.35 -12.95
N TYR A 284 17.62 -2.82 -12.99
CA TYR A 284 16.83 -2.54 -11.79
C TYR A 284 16.49 -3.82 -11.03
N GLN A 285 16.05 -4.87 -11.75
CA GLN A 285 15.76 -6.17 -11.17
C GLN A 285 16.98 -6.72 -10.40
N SER A 286 18.13 -6.77 -11.09
CA SER A 286 19.36 -7.34 -10.54
C SER A 286 19.89 -6.50 -9.38
N ALA A 287 19.87 -5.17 -9.50
CA ALA A 287 20.36 -4.27 -8.46
C ALA A 287 19.55 -4.37 -7.16
N VAL A 288 18.21 -4.30 -7.24
CA VAL A 288 17.36 -4.38 -6.04
C VAL A 288 17.49 -5.74 -5.36
N ASN A 289 17.48 -6.83 -6.15
CA ASN A 289 17.58 -8.18 -5.60
C ASN A 289 18.96 -8.49 -5.00
N ALA A 290 20.04 -7.92 -5.52
CA ALA A 290 21.38 -8.13 -5.00
C ALA A 290 21.63 -7.36 -3.69
N PHE A 291 21.15 -6.12 -3.60
CA PHE A 291 21.32 -5.28 -2.41
C PHE A 291 20.26 -5.55 -1.33
N GLY A 292 19.13 -6.16 -1.70
CA GLY A 292 17.96 -6.40 -0.84
C GLY A 292 17.22 -5.13 -0.39
N THR A 293 17.78 -3.96 -0.71
CA THR A 293 17.30 -2.64 -0.31
C THR A 293 17.64 -1.59 -1.37
N TYR A 294 16.90 -0.48 -1.37
CA TYR A 294 17.21 0.71 -2.15
C TYR A 294 16.63 1.94 -1.47
N CYS A 295 17.03 3.13 -1.90
CA CYS A 295 16.58 4.39 -1.32
C CYS A 295 15.74 5.23 -2.29
N ILE A 296 14.74 5.91 -1.72
CA ILE A 296 13.99 7.00 -2.33
C ILE A 296 14.51 8.30 -1.72
N ARG A 297 14.96 9.23 -2.57
CA ARG A 297 15.50 10.52 -2.15
C ARG A 297 14.44 11.62 -2.16
N TYR A 298 14.36 12.34 -1.04
CA TYR A 298 13.50 13.48 -0.82
C TYR A 298 14.36 14.74 -0.75
N GLY A 299 14.69 15.29 -1.92
CA GLY A 299 15.65 16.39 -2.05
C GLY A 299 15.28 17.64 -1.24
N GLN A 300 13.98 17.91 -1.07
CA GLN A 300 13.47 19.06 -0.30
C GLN A 300 13.86 18.99 1.18
N ASN A 301 14.00 17.78 1.73
CA ASN A 301 14.28 17.54 3.15
C ASN A 301 15.68 16.97 3.39
N SER A 302 16.49 16.80 2.32
CA SER A 302 17.78 16.11 2.39
C SER A 302 17.68 14.74 3.09
N PHE A 303 16.60 14.01 2.82
CA PHE A 303 16.29 12.74 3.45
C PHE A 303 16.26 11.62 2.41
N ASP A 304 16.91 10.50 2.71
CA ASP A 304 16.87 9.28 1.90
C ASP A 304 16.15 8.20 2.70
N GLN A 305 15.01 7.74 2.19
CA GLN A 305 14.24 6.67 2.84
C GLN A 305 14.62 5.32 2.26
N ARG A 306 15.10 4.41 3.10
CA ARG A 306 15.48 3.05 2.71
C ARG A 306 14.26 2.13 2.66
N ILE A 307 13.99 1.55 1.50
CA ILE A 307 13.00 0.49 1.27
C ILE A 307 13.69 -0.87 1.36
N GLU A 308 13.03 -1.83 2.01
CA GLU A 308 13.53 -3.18 2.28
C GLU A 308 12.41 -4.22 2.14
N ASN A 309 12.74 -5.52 2.24
CA ASN A 309 11.79 -6.63 2.17
C ASN A 309 10.97 -6.69 0.87
N MET A 310 11.62 -6.36 -0.25
CA MET A 310 11.02 -6.40 -1.58
C MET A 310 11.84 -7.25 -2.52
N SER A 311 11.15 -8.03 -3.36
CA SER A 311 11.75 -8.81 -4.45
C SER A 311 11.26 -8.26 -5.79
N VAL A 312 12.16 -8.09 -6.75
CA VAL A 312 11.82 -7.64 -8.11
C VAL A 312 11.88 -8.82 -9.08
N ILE A 313 10.78 -9.11 -9.76
CA ILE A 313 10.65 -10.17 -10.77
C ILE A 313 10.73 -9.61 -12.19
N ASP A 314 11.04 -10.49 -13.14
CA ASP A 314 11.04 -10.13 -14.56
C ASP A 314 9.58 -10.08 -15.05
N ALA A 315 9.18 -8.92 -15.58
CA ALA A 315 7.83 -8.75 -16.13
C ALA A 315 7.62 -9.52 -17.45
N TYR A 316 8.67 -10.00 -18.12
CA TYR A 316 8.56 -10.89 -19.28
C TYR A 316 8.39 -12.36 -18.90
N ASP A 317 8.68 -12.74 -17.65
CA ASP A 317 8.49 -14.09 -17.15
C ASP A 317 7.04 -14.26 -16.67
N LEU A 318 6.24 -14.93 -17.50
CA LEU A 318 4.83 -15.15 -17.23
C LEU A 318 4.58 -16.00 -15.97
N GLU A 319 5.43 -16.98 -15.68
CA GLU A 319 5.27 -17.84 -14.51
C GLU A 319 5.48 -17.02 -13.22
N GLN A 320 6.51 -16.18 -13.19
CA GLN A 320 6.75 -15.26 -12.07
C GLN A 320 5.58 -14.28 -11.89
N MET A 321 5.05 -13.75 -13.00
CA MET A 321 3.89 -12.85 -12.97
C MET A 321 2.62 -13.57 -12.46
N GLN A 322 2.31 -14.77 -12.94
CA GLN A 322 1.17 -15.56 -12.47
C GLN A 322 1.30 -15.85 -10.97
N ASN A 323 2.48 -16.28 -10.50
CA ASN A 323 2.73 -16.52 -9.09
C ASN A 323 2.52 -15.25 -8.24
N MET A 324 2.92 -14.07 -8.72
CA MET A 324 2.64 -12.80 -8.03
C MET A 324 1.12 -12.59 -7.85
N TYR A 325 0.30 -12.85 -8.88
CA TYR A 325 -1.16 -12.72 -8.80
C TYR A 325 -1.82 -13.79 -7.92
N ILE A 326 -1.28 -15.01 -7.89
CA ILE A 326 -1.77 -16.11 -7.04
C ILE A 326 -1.48 -15.84 -5.55
N GLU A 327 -0.29 -15.36 -5.21
CA GLU A 327 0.14 -15.17 -3.82
C GLU A 327 -0.40 -13.87 -3.21
N SER A 328 -0.63 -12.83 -4.01
CA SER A 328 -0.91 -11.49 -3.48
C SER A 328 -2.34 -11.32 -2.98
N SER A 329 -2.50 -10.58 -1.88
CA SER A 329 -3.81 -10.08 -1.42
C SER A 329 -4.16 -8.71 -2.02
N LEU A 330 -3.14 -8.00 -2.52
CA LEU A 330 -3.27 -6.73 -3.22
C LEU A 330 -2.22 -6.61 -4.31
N VAL A 331 -2.61 -6.09 -5.48
CA VAL A 331 -1.68 -5.74 -6.56
C VAL A 331 -1.92 -4.29 -7.00
N ALA A 332 -0.88 -3.46 -6.90
CA ALA A 332 -0.87 -2.11 -7.44
C ALA A 332 -0.43 -2.12 -8.91
N VAL A 333 -1.34 -1.76 -9.82
CA VAL A 333 -1.10 -1.70 -11.26
C VAL A 333 -0.59 -0.30 -11.61
N CYS A 334 0.72 -0.21 -11.82
CA CYS A 334 1.48 1.03 -12.04
C CYS A 334 2.12 1.05 -13.44
N VAL A 335 1.29 0.92 -14.48
CA VAL A 335 1.74 0.82 -15.87
C VAL A 335 1.36 2.09 -16.65
N PRO A 336 2.16 2.52 -17.65
CA PRO A 336 1.80 3.66 -18.49
C PRO A 336 0.60 3.31 -19.37
N GLU A 337 -0.14 4.33 -19.82
CA GLU A 337 -1.34 4.14 -20.63
C GLU A 337 -1.05 3.38 -21.93
N GLU A 338 0.08 3.67 -22.59
CA GLU A 338 0.48 2.99 -23.82
C GLU A 338 0.74 1.49 -23.65
N ALA A 339 1.09 1.04 -22.44
CA ALA A 339 1.35 -0.36 -22.16
C ALA A 339 0.09 -1.15 -21.78
N LEU A 340 -1.03 -0.46 -21.47
CA LEU A 340 -2.21 -1.06 -20.86
C LEU A 340 -2.75 -2.27 -21.63
N VAL A 341 -2.78 -2.22 -22.96
CA VAL A 341 -3.28 -3.34 -23.78
C VAL A 341 -2.42 -4.59 -23.61
N SER A 342 -1.09 -4.42 -23.62
CA SER A 342 -0.16 -5.55 -23.43
C SER A 342 -0.19 -6.08 -21.99
N GLU A 343 -0.31 -5.19 -21.00
CA GLU A 343 -0.32 -5.59 -19.59
C GLU A 343 -1.65 -6.20 -19.17
N ALA A 344 -2.77 -5.83 -19.82
CA ALA A 344 -4.07 -6.45 -19.58
C ALA A 344 -4.07 -7.96 -19.89
N GLU A 345 -3.27 -8.42 -20.85
CA GLU A 345 -3.10 -9.85 -21.15
C GLU A 345 -2.42 -10.57 -19.98
N VAL A 346 -1.32 -10.02 -19.45
CA VAL A 346 -0.60 -10.57 -18.30
C VAL A 346 -1.48 -10.58 -17.06
N ILE A 347 -2.24 -9.50 -16.81
CA ILE A 347 -3.18 -9.42 -15.70
C ILE A 347 -4.25 -10.52 -15.83
N ALA A 348 -4.88 -10.66 -17.00
CA ALA A 348 -5.91 -11.68 -17.23
C ALA A 348 -5.37 -13.11 -17.01
N GLN A 349 -4.16 -13.40 -17.50
CA GLN A 349 -3.51 -14.69 -17.28
C GLN A 349 -3.21 -14.92 -15.79
N GLY A 350 -2.76 -13.90 -15.06
CA GLY A 350 -2.54 -13.99 -13.61
C GLY A 350 -3.82 -14.24 -12.81
N LEU A 351 -4.91 -13.54 -13.15
CA LEU A 351 -6.22 -13.75 -12.51
C LEU A 351 -6.81 -15.13 -12.83
N TYR A 352 -6.63 -15.61 -14.06
CA TYR A 352 -7.06 -16.96 -14.43
C TYR A 352 -6.24 -18.04 -13.70
N ALA A 353 -4.92 -17.88 -13.60
CA ALA A 353 -4.07 -18.78 -12.83
C ALA A 353 -4.47 -18.80 -11.33
N ARG A 354 -4.80 -17.62 -10.77
CA ARG A 354 -5.35 -17.49 -9.41
C ARG A 354 -6.66 -18.26 -9.25
N TYR A 355 -7.60 -18.11 -10.19
CA TYR A 355 -8.87 -18.83 -10.17
C TYR A 355 -8.67 -20.36 -10.16
N LEU A 356 -7.76 -20.86 -10.98
CA LEU A 356 -7.43 -22.29 -11.02
C LEU A 356 -6.78 -22.77 -9.72
N ALA A 357 -5.90 -21.97 -9.13
CA ALA A 357 -5.14 -22.35 -7.93
C ALA A 357 -6.02 -22.51 -6.66
N TYR A 358 -7.13 -21.79 -6.57
CA TYR A 358 -7.98 -21.78 -5.37
C TYR A 358 -9.22 -22.68 -5.44
N GLU A 359 -9.44 -23.45 -6.52
CA GLU A 359 -10.54 -24.43 -6.68
C GLU A 359 -11.90 -23.95 -6.12
N GLN A 360 -12.32 -22.72 -6.46
CA GLN A 360 -13.56 -22.07 -6.00
C GLN A 360 -13.59 -21.54 -4.54
N GLN A 361 -12.47 -21.56 -3.82
CA GLN A 361 -12.37 -20.78 -2.57
C GLN A 361 -12.29 -19.28 -2.89
N GLU A 362 -13.20 -18.49 -2.32
CA GLU A 362 -13.21 -17.04 -2.50
C GLU A 362 -12.00 -16.41 -1.77
N GLN A 363 -10.95 -16.12 -2.54
CA GLN A 363 -9.84 -15.28 -2.08
C GLN A 363 -9.75 -14.03 -2.98
N PRO A 364 -10.56 -12.98 -2.70
CA PRO A 364 -10.60 -11.79 -3.52
C PRO A 364 -9.25 -11.08 -3.54
N LEU A 365 -8.80 -10.68 -4.73
CA LEU A 365 -7.64 -9.81 -4.90
C LEU A 365 -8.10 -8.35 -4.94
N THR A 366 -7.38 -7.46 -4.24
CA THR A 366 -7.55 -6.02 -4.41
C THR A 366 -6.60 -5.49 -5.49
N LEU A 367 -7.14 -5.01 -6.61
CA LEU A 367 -6.39 -4.33 -7.66
C LEU A 367 -6.48 -2.82 -7.49
N LEU A 368 -5.35 -2.19 -7.18
CA LEU A 368 -5.23 -0.74 -7.14
C LEU A 368 -4.79 -0.23 -8.50
N ILE A 369 -5.67 0.50 -9.18
CA ILE A 369 -5.44 0.97 -10.54
C ILE A 369 -4.83 2.37 -10.47
N ILE A 370 -3.52 2.46 -10.76
CA ILE A 370 -2.75 3.69 -10.64
C ILE A 370 -2.29 4.12 -12.02
N LEU A 371 -3.19 4.81 -12.72
CA LEU A 371 -2.94 5.39 -14.03
C LEU A 371 -3.36 6.86 -14.02
N ASN A 372 -2.58 7.71 -14.69
CA ASN A 372 -2.90 9.14 -14.80
C ASN A 372 -3.95 9.40 -15.89
N LYS A 373 -5.11 8.73 -15.78
CA LYS A 373 -6.21 8.79 -16.76
C LYS A 373 -7.55 8.84 -16.02
N ILE A 374 -8.46 9.71 -16.47
CA ILE A 374 -9.84 9.73 -15.99
C ILE A 374 -10.56 8.47 -16.50
N GLY A 375 -11.28 7.78 -15.61
CA GLY A 375 -11.95 6.51 -15.95
C GLY A 375 -10.98 5.36 -16.21
N ALA A 376 -9.78 5.39 -15.61
CA ALA A 376 -8.78 4.34 -15.77
C ALA A 376 -9.32 2.96 -15.39
N LYS A 377 -10.10 2.90 -14.29
CA LYS A 377 -10.73 1.66 -13.83
C LYS A 377 -11.58 0.98 -14.91
N GLN A 378 -12.55 1.70 -15.50
CA GLN A 378 -13.42 1.09 -16.51
C GLN A 378 -12.61 0.60 -17.72
N LEU A 379 -11.63 1.38 -18.17
CA LEU A 379 -10.77 0.99 -19.29
C LEU A 379 -9.99 -0.29 -18.98
N VAL A 380 -9.34 -0.36 -17.82
CA VAL A 380 -8.55 -1.52 -17.38
C VAL A 380 -9.45 -2.76 -17.26
N MET A 381 -10.61 -2.63 -16.62
CA MET A 381 -11.56 -3.74 -16.46
C MET A 381 -12.06 -4.27 -17.81
N GLN A 382 -12.40 -3.38 -18.76
CA GLN A 382 -12.83 -3.77 -20.10
C GLN A 382 -11.74 -4.54 -20.86
N GLN A 383 -10.48 -4.07 -20.77
CA GLN A 383 -9.35 -4.75 -21.40
C GLN A 383 -9.09 -6.12 -20.77
N ILE A 384 -9.11 -6.22 -19.43
CA ILE A 384 -8.93 -7.49 -18.72
C ILE A 384 -10.04 -8.48 -19.09
N LEU A 385 -11.31 -8.06 -19.05
CA LEU A 385 -12.45 -8.92 -19.40
C LEU A 385 -12.33 -9.43 -20.84
N SER A 386 -11.98 -8.56 -21.79
CA SER A 386 -11.77 -8.95 -23.18
C SER A 386 -10.67 -10.00 -23.34
N ARG A 387 -9.61 -9.93 -22.53
CA ARG A 387 -8.53 -10.93 -22.52
C ARG A 387 -8.93 -12.22 -21.81
N LEU A 388 -9.68 -12.15 -20.72
CA LEU A 388 -10.24 -13.33 -20.05
C LEU A 388 -11.13 -14.13 -21.01
N GLN A 389 -12.01 -13.46 -21.77
CA GLN A 389 -12.88 -14.10 -22.77
C GLN A 389 -12.13 -14.76 -23.94
N GLN A 390 -10.84 -14.46 -24.12
CA GLN A 390 -9.99 -15.14 -25.11
C GLN A 390 -9.34 -16.41 -24.55
N ILE A 391 -9.20 -16.52 -23.22
CA ILE A 391 -8.52 -17.65 -22.55
C ILE A 391 -9.50 -18.60 -21.82
N THR A 392 -10.72 -18.15 -21.53
CA THR A 392 -11.77 -18.94 -20.87
C THR A 392 -13.16 -18.56 -21.40
N ASP A 393 -14.21 -19.26 -20.98
CA ASP A 393 -15.58 -18.97 -21.38
C ASP A 393 -16.14 -17.70 -20.69
N GLU A 394 -17.21 -17.13 -21.24
CA GLU A 394 -17.78 -15.86 -20.78
C GLU A 394 -18.26 -15.92 -19.31
N GLN A 395 -18.81 -17.05 -18.87
CA GLN A 395 -19.31 -17.21 -17.51
C GLN A 395 -18.16 -17.23 -16.51
N THR A 396 -17.09 -17.99 -16.81
CA THR A 396 -15.87 -18.02 -15.99
C THR A 396 -15.18 -16.65 -15.98
N ALA A 397 -15.08 -15.99 -17.13
CA ALA A 397 -14.47 -14.65 -17.23
C ALA A 397 -15.19 -13.63 -16.35
N GLN A 398 -16.53 -13.60 -16.39
CA GLN A 398 -17.32 -12.69 -15.55
C GLN A 398 -17.19 -13.05 -14.07
N HIS A 399 -17.20 -14.34 -13.73
CA HIS A 399 -16.99 -14.79 -12.36
C HIS A 399 -15.65 -14.32 -11.77
N ILE A 400 -14.56 -14.41 -12.55
CA ILE A 400 -13.24 -13.90 -12.15
C ILE A 400 -13.27 -12.38 -11.90
N MET A 401 -13.97 -11.63 -12.76
CA MET A 401 -14.11 -10.18 -12.57
C MET A 401 -14.92 -9.82 -11.33
N ASP A 402 -16.01 -10.54 -11.05
CA ASP A 402 -16.89 -10.28 -9.92
C ASP A 402 -16.27 -10.69 -8.56
N GLN A 403 -15.35 -11.65 -8.57
CA GLN A 403 -14.63 -12.11 -7.37
C GLN A 403 -13.56 -11.12 -6.87
N HIS A 404 -13.23 -10.06 -7.61
CA HIS A 404 -12.08 -9.20 -7.29
C HIS A 404 -12.47 -7.73 -7.16
N TYR A 405 -11.73 -7.02 -6.29
CA TYR A 405 -11.98 -5.61 -6.06
C TYR A 405 -11.10 -4.76 -6.97
N PHE A 406 -11.72 -3.98 -7.85
CA PHE A 406 -11.05 -3.01 -8.71
C PHE A 406 -11.26 -1.60 -8.15
N CYS A 407 -10.20 -0.96 -7.69
CA CYS A 407 -10.26 0.34 -7.05
C CYS A 407 -9.53 1.38 -7.90
N ASP A 408 -10.26 2.41 -8.34
CA ASP A 408 -9.67 3.55 -9.04
C ASP A 408 -8.90 4.43 -8.04
N THR A 409 -7.90 5.17 -8.54
CA THR A 409 -7.05 6.01 -7.69
C THR A 409 -6.80 7.41 -8.26
N VAL A 410 -6.51 8.36 -7.37
CA VAL A 410 -5.92 9.65 -7.72
C VAL A 410 -4.65 9.85 -6.93
N VAL A 411 -3.53 9.90 -7.65
CA VAL A 411 -2.21 10.22 -7.11
C VAL A 411 -1.81 11.63 -7.56
N ASN A 412 -1.27 12.40 -6.64
CA ASN A 412 -0.71 13.73 -6.90
C ASN A 412 0.68 13.88 -6.28
N ARG A 413 1.64 13.12 -6.81
CA ARG A 413 3.01 13.14 -6.36
C ARG A 413 3.94 13.09 -7.55
N MET A 414 4.90 14.02 -7.63
CA MET A 414 5.97 13.89 -8.61
C MET A 414 7.02 12.90 -8.11
N VAL A 415 7.30 11.92 -8.96
CA VAL A 415 8.34 10.92 -8.72
C VAL A 415 9.12 10.75 -10.01
N SER A 416 10.45 10.75 -9.90
CA SER A 416 11.35 10.52 -11.01
C SER A 416 12.21 9.30 -10.75
N LYS A 417 12.35 8.48 -11.77
CA LYS A 417 13.27 7.34 -11.79
C LYS A 417 14.68 7.84 -12.13
N LEU A 418 15.69 7.28 -11.50
CA LEU A 418 17.07 7.56 -11.87
C LEU A 418 17.39 6.96 -13.25
N SER A 419 18.08 7.71 -14.12
CA SER A 419 18.55 7.20 -15.40
C SER A 419 19.50 6.01 -15.22
N ASP A 420 19.48 5.05 -16.14
CA ASP A 420 20.32 3.85 -16.09
C ASP A 420 21.82 4.18 -16.02
N GLN A 421 22.28 5.27 -16.65
CA GLN A 421 23.66 5.72 -16.51
C GLN A 421 24.05 6.17 -15.11
N LYS A 422 23.19 6.96 -14.45
CA LYS A 422 23.42 7.36 -13.06
C LYS A 422 23.36 6.14 -12.11
N LEU A 423 22.53 5.14 -12.40
CA LEU A 423 22.51 3.88 -11.65
C LEU A 423 23.80 3.08 -11.87
N TYR A 424 24.22 2.89 -13.13
CA TYR A 424 25.49 2.26 -13.47
C TYR A 424 26.68 2.94 -12.77
N ARG A 425 26.71 4.28 -12.77
CA ARG A 425 27.72 5.06 -12.07
C ARG A 425 27.72 4.79 -10.56
N GLN A 426 26.55 4.76 -9.92
CA GLN A 426 26.45 4.40 -8.50
C GLN A 426 26.95 2.98 -8.24
N LEU A 427 26.55 2.01 -9.06
CA LEU A 427 26.98 0.62 -8.95
C LEU A 427 28.50 0.48 -9.09
N ARG A 428 29.09 1.13 -10.08
CA ARG A 428 30.55 1.12 -10.29
C ARG A 428 31.32 1.73 -9.12
N ILE A 429 30.85 2.86 -8.58
CA ILE A 429 31.46 3.49 -7.40
C ILE A 429 31.38 2.55 -6.19
N LYS A 430 30.20 1.97 -5.93
CA LYS A 430 30.01 1.04 -4.81
C LYS A 430 30.81 -0.24 -4.98
N TYR A 431 30.87 -0.78 -6.20
CA TYR A 431 31.72 -1.92 -6.53
C TYR A 431 33.19 -1.64 -6.23
N ASN A 432 33.70 -0.47 -6.65
CA ASN A 432 35.08 -0.07 -6.36
C ASN A 432 35.31 0.07 -4.86
N MET A 433 34.39 0.70 -4.11
CA MET A 433 34.48 0.77 -2.64
C MET A 433 34.50 -0.63 -2.02
N PHE A 434 33.64 -1.53 -2.48
CA PHE A 434 33.61 -2.92 -2.03
C PHE A 434 34.94 -3.63 -2.30
N LYS A 435 35.54 -3.43 -3.48
CA LYS A 435 36.86 -3.98 -3.81
C LYS A 435 37.98 -3.37 -2.98
N GLN A 436 37.97 -2.06 -2.73
CA GLN A 436 38.92 -1.39 -1.85
C GLN A 436 38.90 -1.99 -0.44
N TYR A 437 37.71 -2.23 0.13
CA TYR A 437 37.59 -2.89 1.44
C TYR A 437 38.04 -4.36 1.44
N GLN A 438 37.94 -5.06 0.30
CA GLN A 438 38.45 -6.43 0.19
C GLN A 438 39.98 -6.49 -0.01
N LEU A 439 40.61 -5.45 -0.56
CA LEU A 439 41.97 -5.51 -1.10
C LEU A 439 42.97 -4.47 -0.55
N ASP A 440 42.56 -3.50 0.27
CA ASP A 440 43.46 -2.46 0.84
C ASP A 440 44.29 -1.70 -0.24
N GLU A 441 43.75 -1.47 -1.44
CA GLU A 441 44.43 -0.78 -2.55
C GLU A 441 43.65 0.41 -3.14
N ASP A 442 44.38 1.50 -3.43
CA ASP A 442 43.90 2.72 -4.09
C ASP A 442 43.77 2.53 -5.62
N LEU A 443 42.64 2.93 -6.21
CA LEU A 443 42.49 3.00 -7.67
C LEU A 443 41.88 4.31 -8.17
N SER A 444 42.30 4.60 -9.41
CA SER A 444 42.43 5.88 -10.12
C SER A 444 41.17 6.70 -10.40
N VAL A 445 41.42 7.99 -10.63
CA VAL A 445 40.46 9.07 -10.96
C VAL A 445 39.55 8.74 -12.15
N VAL A 446 38.27 9.09 -11.98
CA VAL A 446 37.15 8.81 -12.87
C VAL A 446 37.06 9.85 -13.98
N ASP A 447 37.03 9.41 -15.24
CA ASP A 447 36.60 10.22 -16.38
C ASP A 447 35.08 10.11 -16.58
N LEU A 448 34.43 11.25 -16.85
CA LEU A 448 32.97 11.41 -16.82
C LEU A 448 32.42 11.74 -18.22
N ASP A 449 31.44 10.97 -18.67
CA ASP A 449 30.61 11.25 -19.85
C ASP A 449 29.14 11.40 -19.43
N ASP A 450 28.40 12.28 -20.12
CA ASP A 450 27.07 12.82 -19.74
C ASP A 450 25.91 12.24 -20.59
N SER A 451 26.08 11.05 -21.19
CA SER A 451 25.02 10.39 -21.94
C SER A 451 23.87 9.90 -21.00
N THR A 452 22.76 9.37 -21.53
CA THR A 452 21.61 8.93 -20.69
C THR A 452 21.25 7.45 -20.82
N ALA A 453 21.64 6.78 -21.91
CA ALA A 453 21.41 5.36 -22.16
C ALA A 453 22.73 4.57 -22.09
N LEU A 454 22.70 3.37 -21.51
CA LEU A 454 23.87 2.48 -21.49
C LEU A 454 24.11 1.91 -22.88
N ASN A 455 25.38 1.75 -23.27
CA ASN A 455 25.74 0.90 -24.39
C ASN A 455 25.81 -0.57 -23.95
N ALA A 456 25.81 -1.51 -24.90
CA ALA A 456 25.78 -2.94 -24.61
C ALA A 456 26.96 -3.42 -23.74
N GLU A 457 28.14 -2.81 -23.89
CA GLU A 457 29.32 -3.12 -23.08
C GLU A 457 29.12 -2.67 -21.61
N GLN A 458 28.59 -1.47 -21.40
CA GLN A 458 28.30 -0.95 -20.07
C GLN A 458 27.21 -1.77 -19.36
N GLU A 459 26.19 -2.23 -20.09
CA GLU A 459 25.14 -3.09 -19.55
C GLU A 459 25.71 -4.45 -19.08
N HIS A 460 26.56 -5.07 -19.90
CA HIS A 460 27.27 -6.29 -19.54
C HIS A 460 28.17 -6.09 -18.29
N GLN A 461 28.94 -5.00 -18.24
CA GLN A 461 29.79 -4.69 -17.08
C GLN A 461 28.97 -4.48 -15.81
N ALA A 462 27.83 -3.79 -15.89
CA ALA A 462 26.93 -3.61 -14.77
C ALA A 462 26.43 -4.95 -14.20
N GLY A 463 26.08 -5.89 -15.09
CA GLY A 463 25.68 -7.25 -14.71
C GLY A 463 26.78 -7.99 -13.94
N LEU A 464 28.03 -7.92 -14.42
CA LEU A 464 29.18 -8.54 -13.75
C LEU A 464 29.42 -7.95 -12.35
N TYR A 465 29.33 -6.63 -12.20
CA TYR A 465 29.47 -5.99 -10.89
C TYR A 465 28.42 -6.47 -9.89
N ILE A 466 27.17 -6.57 -10.34
CA ILE A 466 26.05 -7.03 -9.50
C ILE A 466 26.25 -8.49 -9.09
N GLU A 467 26.66 -9.36 -10.02
CA GLU A 467 26.86 -10.78 -9.72
C GLU A 467 27.98 -11.02 -8.71
N ASP A 468 29.10 -10.31 -8.85
CA ASP A 468 30.22 -10.39 -7.92
C ASP A 468 29.83 -9.87 -6.52
N LEU A 469 29.12 -8.74 -6.46
CA LEU A 469 28.53 -8.25 -5.21
C LEU A 469 27.61 -9.29 -4.58
N ARG A 470 26.67 -9.86 -5.34
CA ARG A 470 25.72 -10.86 -4.85
C ARG A 470 26.41 -12.08 -4.22
N ARG A 471 27.50 -12.58 -4.82
CA ARG A 471 28.21 -13.78 -4.34
C ARG A 471 29.06 -13.52 -3.10
N ASN A 472 29.64 -12.33 -2.98
CA ASN A 472 30.72 -12.06 -2.03
C ASN A 472 30.35 -11.04 -0.92
N PHE A 473 29.13 -10.52 -0.91
CA PHE A 473 28.69 -9.55 0.09
C PHE A 473 28.48 -10.20 1.48
N GLN A 474 29.28 -9.75 2.47
CA GLN A 474 29.16 -10.12 3.89
C GLN A 474 28.61 -8.91 4.68
N PRO A 475 27.55 -9.04 5.50
CA PRO A 475 26.80 -7.91 6.08
C PRO A 475 27.50 -7.08 7.17
N SER A 476 28.80 -7.24 7.44
CA SER A 476 29.46 -6.53 8.54
C SER A 476 29.96 -5.14 8.11
N HIS A 477 29.38 -4.10 8.72
CA HIS A 477 29.75 -2.67 8.71
C HIS A 477 29.65 -1.87 7.38
N ILE A 478 29.71 -2.48 6.20
CA ILE A 478 29.67 -1.74 4.90
C ILE A 478 28.23 -1.30 4.48
N LEU A 479 27.20 -1.82 5.14
CA LEU A 479 25.79 -1.65 4.78
C LEU A 479 25.26 -0.19 4.81
N GLN A 480 25.89 0.72 5.57
CA GLN A 480 25.42 2.11 5.62
C GLN A 480 25.87 2.95 4.41
N SER A 481 27.00 2.62 3.78
CA SER A 481 27.50 3.33 2.59
C SER A 481 27.06 2.71 1.26
N MET A 482 26.31 1.59 1.32
CA MET A 482 25.94 0.76 0.16
C MET A 482 24.55 1.03 -0.42
N ASP A 483 23.76 1.93 0.17
CA ASP A 483 22.41 2.24 -0.33
C ASP A 483 22.36 2.77 -1.77
N LEU A 484 21.60 2.09 -2.63
CA LEU A 484 21.36 2.52 -4.01
C LEU A 484 20.17 3.46 -4.08
N ILE A 485 20.39 4.68 -4.56
CA ILE A 485 19.29 5.62 -4.75
C ILE A 485 18.71 5.38 -6.13
N LEU A 486 17.44 5.01 -6.19
CA LEU A 486 16.77 4.66 -7.45
C LEU A 486 15.71 5.69 -7.87
N PHE A 487 15.17 6.45 -6.92
CA PHE A 487 14.08 7.38 -7.18
C PHE A 487 14.30 8.69 -6.44
N ASN A 488 13.82 9.79 -7.03
CA ASN A 488 13.58 11.03 -6.29
C ASN A 488 12.09 11.28 -6.22
N ALA A 489 11.59 11.67 -5.06
CA ALA A 489 10.17 11.90 -4.83
C ALA A 489 9.91 13.18 -4.01
N GLU A 490 8.74 13.77 -4.21
CA GLU A 490 8.20 14.80 -3.32
C GLU A 490 7.71 14.21 -2.00
N THR A 491 7.46 15.07 -1.01
CA THR A 491 7.03 14.71 0.34
C THR A 491 5.54 14.42 0.48
N ASP A 492 4.70 14.83 -0.49
CA ASP A 492 3.25 14.59 -0.41
C ASP A 492 2.95 13.08 -0.43
N MET A 493 2.12 12.63 0.52
CA MET A 493 1.92 11.22 0.85
C MET A 493 0.53 10.60 0.62
N PRO A 494 -0.58 11.34 0.35
CA PRO A 494 -1.88 10.70 0.19
C PRO A 494 -2.05 10.03 -1.17
N ILE A 495 -2.70 8.88 -1.15
CA ILE A 495 -3.35 8.26 -2.32
C ILE A 495 -4.85 8.32 -2.07
N TYR A 496 -5.60 8.96 -2.95
CA TYR A 496 -7.05 8.87 -2.90
C TYR A 496 -7.49 7.60 -3.61
N VAL A 497 -8.33 6.80 -2.97
CA VAL A 497 -8.74 5.50 -3.48
C VAL A 497 -10.24 5.33 -3.31
N GLU A 498 -10.87 4.76 -4.32
CA GLU A 498 -12.28 4.36 -4.26
C GLU A 498 -12.51 3.32 -3.12
N ASN A 499 -13.54 3.55 -2.30
CA ASN A 499 -13.86 2.69 -1.16
C ASN A 499 -14.56 1.38 -1.57
N ASN A 500 -13.84 0.51 -2.29
CA ASN A 500 -14.37 -0.74 -2.83
C ASN A 500 -13.66 -2.01 -2.32
N SER A 501 -12.71 -1.88 -1.39
CA SER A 501 -12.06 -3.04 -0.77
C SER A 501 -11.90 -2.85 0.75
N PRO A 502 -12.27 -3.86 1.56
CA PRO A 502 -12.13 -3.81 3.01
C PRO A 502 -10.66 -3.75 3.46
N LEU A 503 -9.72 -4.15 2.61
CA LEU A 503 -8.29 -4.11 2.90
C LEU A 503 -7.76 -2.67 2.99
N LEU A 504 -8.35 -1.74 2.23
CA LEU A 504 -7.83 -0.40 2.04
C LEU A 504 -8.13 0.54 3.21
N ALA A 505 -9.22 0.30 3.95
CA ALA A 505 -9.62 1.11 5.10
C ALA A 505 -8.58 1.14 6.23
N LYS A 506 -7.60 0.24 6.18
CA LYS A 506 -6.56 0.07 7.18
C LYS A 506 -5.22 0.69 6.75
N MET A 507 -5.10 1.20 5.52
CA MET A 507 -3.84 1.74 5.02
C MET A 507 -3.68 3.22 5.37
N ARG A 508 -2.60 3.56 6.08
CA ARG A 508 -2.38 4.91 6.64
C ARG A 508 -2.30 6.03 5.62
N GLN A 509 -1.88 5.71 4.40
CA GLN A 509 -1.67 6.69 3.33
C GLN A 509 -2.81 6.68 2.30
N MET A 510 -3.81 5.82 2.46
CA MET A 510 -4.95 5.76 1.55
C MET A 510 -6.14 6.52 2.13
N ILE A 511 -6.57 7.55 1.41
CA ILE A 511 -7.79 8.30 1.74
C ILE A 511 -8.92 7.70 0.92
N LEU A 512 -9.81 6.99 1.61
CA LEU A 512 -10.97 6.38 0.99
C LEU A 512 -12.01 7.43 0.63
N VAL A 513 -12.51 7.34 -0.60
CA VAL A 513 -13.56 8.23 -1.11
C VAL A 513 -14.68 7.42 -1.75
N ASP A 514 -15.92 7.85 -1.52
CA ASP A 514 -17.10 7.21 -2.11
C ASP A 514 -17.21 7.50 -3.61
N ASP A 515 -16.74 8.67 -4.05
CA ASP A 515 -16.77 9.09 -5.45
C ASP A 515 -15.42 9.72 -5.84
N ILE A 516 -14.59 8.87 -6.46
CA ILE A 516 -13.26 9.23 -6.94
C ILE A 516 -13.28 10.31 -8.02
N ALA A 517 -14.38 10.47 -8.76
CA ALA A 517 -14.52 11.49 -9.80
C ALA A 517 -14.46 12.91 -9.20
N ASN A 518 -14.94 13.09 -7.96
CA ASN A 518 -14.82 14.37 -7.26
C ASN A 518 -13.36 14.74 -6.99
N ILE A 519 -12.52 13.77 -6.61
CA ILE A 519 -11.08 14.00 -6.42
C ILE A 519 -10.39 14.26 -7.77
N GLN A 520 -10.76 13.54 -8.83
CA GLN A 520 -10.24 13.78 -10.18
C GLN A 520 -10.58 15.21 -10.64
N LEU A 521 -11.80 15.67 -10.36
CA LEU A 521 -12.24 17.05 -10.61
C LEU A 521 -11.40 18.06 -9.80
N ILE A 522 -11.18 17.82 -8.50
CA ILE A 522 -10.32 18.69 -7.66
C ILE A 522 -8.93 18.79 -8.27
N LYS A 523 -8.28 17.65 -8.56
CA LYS A 523 -6.95 17.62 -9.17
C LYS A 523 -6.92 18.36 -10.50
N ASN A 524 -7.93 18.16 -11.34
CA ASN A 524 -8.01 18.80 -12.64
C ASN A 524 -8.16 20.33 -12.51
N ARG A 525 -9.05 20.82 -11.62
CA ARG A 525 -9.33 22.26 -11.46
C ARG A 525 -8.31 22.97 -10.57
N LEU A 526 -8.16 22.52 -9.32
CA LEU A 526 -7.41 23.20 -8.27
C LEU A 526 -5.90 23.15 -8.51
N TRP A 527 -5.38 22.01 -8.99
CA TRP A 527 -3.94 21.84 -9.24
C TRP A 527 -3.61 22.10 -10.70
N ASN A 528 -4.06 21.24 -11.62
CA ASN A 528 -3.66 21.35 -13.02
C ASN A 528 -4.11 22.67 -13.68
N GLY A 529 -5.29 23.18 -13.30
CA GLY A 529 -5.82 24.45 -13.79
C GLY A 529 -5.02 25.65 -13.32
N VAL A 530 -4.82 25.77 -12.00
CA VAL A 530 -4.02 26.88 -11.45
C VAL A 530 -2.56 26.80 -11.88
N HIS A 531 -1.98 25.60 -11.96
CA HIS A 531 -0.61 25.41 -12.42
C HIS A 531 -0.43 25.88 -13.86
N ALA A 532 -1.38 25.57 -14.76
CA ALA A 532 -1.35 26.03 -16.14
C ALA A 532 -1.46 27.57 -16.23
N MET A 533 -2.43 28.17 -15.53
CA MET A 533 -2.61 29.63 -15.51
C MET A 533 -1.36 30.36 -14.99
N MET A 534 -0.76 29.85 -13.91
CA MET A 534 0.47 30.40 -13.34
C MET A 534 1.66 30.21 -14.28
N ALA A 535 1.80 29.04 -14.94
CA ALA A 535 2.87 28.78 -15.89
C ALA A 535 2.81 29.71 -17.11
N TRP A 536 1.61 29.96 -17.66
CA TRP A 536 1.45 30.94 -18.75
C TRP A 536 1.86 32.34 -18.29
N TYR A 537 1.40 32.77 -17.11
CA TYR A 537 1.78 34.08 -16.58
C TYR A 537 3.29 34.21 -16.36
N ALA A 538 3.91 33.16 -15.83
CA ALA A 538 5.35 33.10 -15.58
C ALA A 538 6.16 33.17 -16.87
N SER A 539 5.80 32.36 -17.88
CA SER A 539 6.46 32.34 -19.19
C SER A 539 6.36 33.70 -19.89
N LEU A 540 5.18 34.32 -19.89
CA LEU A 540 4.95 35.65 -20.48
C LEU A 540 5.73 36.77 -19.77
N ARG A 541 6.23 36.51 -18.55
CA ARG A 541 7.12 37.40 -17.78
C ARG A 541 8.61 37.03 -17.91
N GLY A 542 8.93 36.01 -18.69
CA GLY A 542 10.31 35.58 -18.96
C GLY A 542 10.89 34.62 -17.91
N HIS A 543 10.08 34.04 -17.02
CA HIS A 543 10.56 33.02 -16.08
C HIS A 543 10.66 31.66 -16.77
N GLN A 544 11.74 30.92 -16.53
CA GLN A 544 11.98 29.62 -17.16
C GLN A 544 11.36 28.44 -16.40
N THR A 545 11.32 28.52 -15.07
CA THR A 545 10.91 27.42 -14.18
C THR A 545 9.92 27.89 -13.12
N ILE A 546 9.05 26.99 -12.68
CA ILE A 546 7.97 27.28 -11.74
C ILE A 546 8.52 27.76 -10.40
N GLY A 547 9.51 27.05 -9.83
CA GLY A 547 10.12 27.44 -8.55
C GLY A 547 10.74 28.83 -8.58
N VAL A 548 11.41 29.22 -9.68
CA VAL A 548 11.95 30.58 -9.85
C VAL A 548 10.83 31.59 -9.97
N ALA A 549 9.79 31.30 -10.75
CA ALA A 549 8.64 32.18 -10.93
C ALA A 549 7.92 32.48 -9.60
N MET A 550 7.89 31.52 -8.68
CA MET A 550 7.30 31.67 -7.34
C MET A 550 8.03 32.70 -6.45
N SER A 551 9.24 33.14 -6.82
CA SER A 551 9.93 34.26 -6.17
C SER A 551 9.37 35.64 -6.58
N ASP A 552 8.69 35.74 -7.72
CA ASP A 552 8.01 36.96 -8.18
C ASP A 552 6.71 37.16 -7.39
N HIS A 553 6.63 38.25 -6.63
CA HIS A 553 5.47 38.60 -5.82
C HIS A 553 4.17 38.68 -6.64
N ALA A 554 4.22 39.15 -7.89
CA ALA A 554 3.04 39.26 -8.73
C ALA A 554 2.49 37.87 -9.13
N ILE A 555 3.38 36.93 -9.45
CA ILE A 555 3.01 35.56 -9.82
C ILE A 555 2.47 34.79 -8.61
N ARG A 556 3.15 34.90 -7.47
CA ARG A 556 2.69 34.28 -6.22
C ARG A 556 1.31 34.77 -5.81
N LYS A 557 1.08 36.10 -5.88
CA LYS A 557 -0.22 36.71 -5.59
C LYS A 557 -1.30 36.21 -6.56
N PHE A 558 -1.01 36.19 -7.86
CA PHE A 558 -1.93 35.67 -8.88
C PHE A 558 -2.34 34.22 -8.60
N MET A 559 -1.36 33.34 -8.34
CA MET A 559 -1.61 31.94 -8.02
C MET A 559 -2.48 31.78 -6.75
N GLN A 560 -2.19 32.52 -5.68
CA GLN A 560 -2.98 32.49 -4.44
C GLN A 560 -4.44 32.93 -4.69
N GLN A 561 -4.65 33.98 -5.47
CA GLN A 561 -6.00 34.44 -5.80
C GLN A 561 -6.74 33.47 -6.73
N ALA A 562 -6.05 32.87 -7.71
CA ALA A 562 -6.60 31.85 -8.58
C ALA A 562 -7.01 30.60 -7.79
N LEU A 563 -6.16 30.13 -6.88
CA LEU A 563 -6.48 29.05 -5.93
C LEU A 563 -7.72 29.40 -5.11
N ALA A 564 -7.81 30.60 -4.56
CA ALA A 564 -8.95 31.02 -3.75
C ALA A 564 -10.27 30.97 -4.54
N GLN A 565 -10.29 31.48 -5.79
CA GLN A 565 -11.48 31.42 -6.64
C GLN A 565 -11.84 29.98 -7.03
N VAL A 566 -10.89 29.21 -7.56
CA VAL A 566 -11.14 27.82 -7.96
C VAL A 566 -11.62 26.98 -6.77
N LYS A 567 -10.98 27.13 -5.60
CA LYS A 567 -11.40 26.51 -4.35
C LYS A 567 -12.85 26.89 -3.99
N HIS A 568 -13.19 28.16 -4.07
CA HIS A 568 -14.54 28.64 -3.77
C HIS A 568 -15.59 28.00 -4.70
N GLY A 569 -15.32 27.93 -6.01
CA GLY A 569 -16.19 27.23 -6.96
C GLY A 569 -16.34 25.74 -6.64
N LEU A 570 -15.24 25.06 -6.29
CA LEU A 570 -15.27 23.66 -5.89
C LEU A 570 -16.08 23.44 -4.60
N CYS A 571 -16.03 24.33 -3.61
CA CYS A 571 -16.85 24.21 -2.39
C CYS A 571 -18.36 24.11 -2.70
N TYR A 572 -18.83 24.79 -3.75
CA TYR A 572 -20.24 24.71 -4.18
C TYR A 572 -20.53 23.47 -5.02
N GLN A 573 -19.58 23.05 -5.86
CA GLN A 573 -19.76 21.90 -6.74
C GLN A 573 -19.66 20.57 -5.98
N ILE A 574 -18.82 20.49 -4.95
CA ILE A 574 -18.52 19.28 -4.17
C ILE A 574 -18.46 19.58 -2.65
N PRO A 575 -19.59 19.98 -2.03
CA PRO A 575 -19.61 20.48 -0.65
C PRO A 575 -19.08 19.49 0.39
N LYS A 576 -19.16 18.18 0.12
CA LYS A 576 -18.63 17.13 1.01
C LYS A 576 -17.11 17.18 1.20
N HIS A 577 -16.37 17.71 0.23
CA HIS A 577 -14.90 17.79 0.26
C HIS A 577 -14.40 19.18 0.68
N ALA A 578 -15.28 20.12 1.03
CA ALA A 578 -14.89 21.51 1.30
C ALA A 578 -13.84 21.65 2.41
N SER A 579 -13.88 20.80 3.44
CA SER A 579 -12.90 20.78 4.54
C SER A 579 -11.50 20.36 4.09
N GLU A 580 -11.39 19.55 3.04
CA GLU A 580 -10.11 19.03 2.53
C GLU A 580 -9.45 20.00 1.54
N LEU A 581 -10.24 20.82 0.85
CA LEU A 581 -9.75 21.71 -0.21
C LEU A 581 -8.70 22.71 0.28
N GLU A 582 -8.77 23.16 1.54
CA GLU A 582 -7.75 24.04 2.13
C GLU A 582 -6.39 23.35 2.19
N ARG A 583 -6.35 22.13 2.73
CA ARG A 583 -5.14 21.32 2.81
C ARG A 583 -4.56 21.06 1.42
N LEU A 584 -5.41 20.77 0.43
CA LEU A 584 -4.98 20.51 -0.94
C LEU A 584 -4.45 21.75 -1.65
N ALA A 585 -5.04 22.92 -1.41
CA ALA A 585 -4.54 24.19 -1.93
C ALA A 585 -3.18 24.56 -1.32
N GLN A 586 -3.01 24.31 -0.02
CA GLN A 586 -1.75 24.55 0.68
C GLN A 586 -0.63 23.62 0.17
N SER A 587 -0.88 22.30 0.10
CA SER A 587 0.09 21.32 -0.42
C SER A 587 0.56 21.68 -1.83
N PHE A 588 -0.36 22.10 -2.71
CA PHE A 588 0.00 22.54 -4.05
C PHE A 588 0.84 23.81 -4.08
N THR A 589 0.54 24.77 -3.20
CA THR A 589 1.33 26.01 -3.07
C THR A 589 2.77 25.70 -2.67
N GLU A 590 2.95 24.78 -1.72
CA GLU A 590 4.25 24.32 -1.25
C GLU A 590 5.01 23.60 -2.38
N SER A 591 4.37 22.67 -3.10
CA SER A 591 4.99 21.98 -4.24
C SER A 591 5.48 22.96 -5.32
N CYS A 592 4.66 23.96 -5.69
CA CYS A 592 5.07 24.98 -6.67
C CYS A 592 6.31 25.77 -6.20
N ALA A 593 6.42 26.08 -4.91
CA ALA A 593 7.55 26.84 -4.35
C ALA A 593 8.89 26.09 -4.43
N TYR A 594 8.86 24.75 -4.47
CA TYR A 594 10.05 23.90 -4.55
C TYR A 594 10.34 23.37 -5.96
N ALA A 595 9.50 23.67 -6.95
CA ALA A 595 9.60 23.16 -8.32
C ALA A 595 10.67 23.87 -9.19
N TYR A 596 11.92 23.98 -8.69
CA TYR A 596 13.01 24.69 -9.39
C TYR A 596 13.46 24.05 -10.70
N GLN A 597 13.20 22.75 -10.88
CA GLN A 597 13.54 22.01 -12.09
C GLN A 597 12.34 21.85 -13.03
N ASP A 598 11.16 22.34 -12.67
CA ASP A 598 9.96 22.19 -13.49
C ASP A 598 9.83 23.34 -14.49
N PRO A 599 10.00 23.13 -15.81
CA PRO A 599 9.96 24.21 -16.78
C PRO A 599 8.55 24.75 -17.00
N CYS A 600 8.39 26.08 -17.00
CA CYS A 600 7.10 26.72 -17.28
C CYS A 600 6.54 26.29 -18.65
N ALA A 601 7.40 26.10 -19.65
CA ALA A 601 7.00 25.62 -20.98
C ALA A 601 6.37 24.22 -20.95
N ARG A 602 6.93 23.29 -20.15
CA ARG A 602 6.40 21.93 -19.99
C ARG A 602 5.02 21.95 -19.34
N VAL A 603 4.87 22.76 -18.29
CA VAL A 603 3.60 22.94 -17.57
C VAL A 603 2.57 23.68 -18.42
N GLY A 604 3.00 24.62 -19.26
CA GLY A 604 2.17 25.48 -20.10
C GLY A 604 1.73 24.89 -21.44
N ARG A 605 2.39 23.84 -21.94
CA ARG A 605 2.15 23.22 -23.28
C ARG A 605 0.68 22.92 -23.61
N GLU A 606 0.31 22.92 -24.88
CA GLU A 606 -1.07 22.66 -25.34
C GLU A 606 -2.15 23.56 -24.68
N PRO A 607 -1.96 24.89 -24.59
CA PRO A 607 -2.92 25.84 -24.03
C PRO A 607 -4.35 25.68 -24.55
N LEU A 608 -4.56 25.50 -25.87
CA LEU A 608 -5.92 25.39 -26.43
C LEU A 608 -6.68 24.19 -25.87
N ARG A 609 -6.03 23.02 -25.81
CA ARG A 609 -6.60 21.81 -25.19
C ARG A 609 -6.95 22.02 -23.72
N LYS A 610 -6.11 22.75 -22.98
CA LYS A 610 -6.33 23.08 -21.56
C LYS A 610 -7.44 24.12 -21.35
N LEU A 611 -7.80 24.85 -22.40
CA LEU A 611 -8.86 25.86 -22.44
C LEU A 611 -10.17 25.30 -23.04
N GLU A 612 -10.31 23.99 -23.24
CA GLU A 612 -11.61 23.42 -23.62
C GLU A 612 -12.65 23.60 -22.49
N HIS A 613 -13.94 23.74 -22.84
CA HIS A 613 -15.03 24.10 -21.93
C HIS A 613 -15.15 23.22 -20.67
N ASN A 614 -14.91 21.91 -20.81
CA ASN A 614 -14.96 20.95 -19.70
C ASN A 614 -13.57 20.69 -19.07
N GLU A 615 -12.52 21.35 -19.56
CA GLU A 615 -11.15 21.24 -19.07
C GLU A 615 -10.81 22.28 -17.99
N ARG A 616 -9.60 22.13 -17.45
CA ARG A 616 -9.13 22.71 -16.19
C ARG A 616 -9.38 24.20 -15.95
N VAL A 617 -9.28 25.05 -16.97
CA VAL A 617 -9.43 26.52 -16.78
C VAL A 617 -10.86 26.97 -17.06
N MET A 618 -11.35 26.70 -18.27
CA MET A 618 -12.69 27.11 -18.69
C MET A 618 -13.79 26.43 -17.89
N GLY A 619 -13.56 25.19 -17.44
CA GLY A 619 -14.47 24.51 -16.53
C GLY A 619 -14.54 25.15 -15.15
N SER A 620 -13.44 25.69 -14.62
CA SER A 620 -13.45 26.49 -13.38
C SER A 620 -14.22 27.81 -13.57
N LEU A 621 -14.02 28.48 -14.71
CA LEU A 621 -14.75 29.70 -15.05
C LEU A 621 -16.25 29.45 -15.14
N SER A 622 -16.66 28.38 -15.84
CA SER A 622 -18.06 27.96 -15.94
C SER A 622 -18.69 27.70 -14.57
N THR A 623 -17.99 26.99 -13.68
CA THR A 623 -18.48 26.78 -12.30
C THR A 623 -18.68 28.10 -11.56
N LEU A 624 -17.73 29.03 -11.64
CA LEU A 624 -17.83 30.32 -10.95
C LEU A 624 -18.98 31.18 -11.48
N LEU A 625 -19.17 31.23 -12.80
CA LEU A 625 -20.28 31.93 -13.43
C LEU A 625 -21.62 31.32 -13.02
N LYS A 626 -21.74 29.99 -13.05
CA LYS A 626 -22.97 29.26 -12.68
C LYS A 626 -23.43 29.56 -11.25
N TYR A 627 -22.50 29.74 -10.32
CA TYR A 627 -22.80 30.03 -8.92
C TYR A 627 -22.68 31.53 -8.56
N SER A 628 -22.52 32.41 -9.55
CA SER A 628 -22.38 33.86 -9.37
C SER A 628 -21.26 34.25 -8.40
N LEU A 629 -20.12 33.55 -8.47
CA LEU A 629 -18.95 33.76 -7.63
C LEU A 629 -17.90 34.64 -8.33
N PRO A 630 -16.95 35.26 -7.60
CA PRO A 630 -15.85 36.00 -8.21
C PRO A 630 -15.00 35.15 -9.16
N PHE A 631 -14.76 35.65 -10.37
CA PHE A 631 -14.10 34.90 -11.45
C PHE A 631 -13.02 35.67 -12.21
N ASP A 632 -12.71 36.92 -11.81
CA ASP A 632 -11.81 37.82 -12.54
C ASP A 632 -10.39 37.24 -12.72
N VAL A 633 -9.88 36.49 -11.74
CA VAL A 633 -8.53 35.94 -11.78
C VAL A 633 -8.47 34.71 -12.67
N VAL A 634 -9.51 33.86 -12.63
CA VAL A 634 -9.63 32.72 -13.55
C VAL A 634 -9.81 33.20 -14.99
N LEU A 635 -10.59 34.26 -15.21
CA LEU A 635 -10.75 34.91 -16.51
C LEU A 635 -9.41 35.44 -17.04
N LYS A 636 -8.63 36.15 -16.20
CA LYS A 636 -7.27 36.58 -16.54
C LYS A 636 -6.39 35.40 -16.93
N GLY A 637 -6.45 34.30 -16.18
CA GLY A 637 -5.73 33.07 -16.50
C GLY A 637 -6.10 32.48 -17.86
N ALA A 638 -7.39 32.49 -18.21
CA ALA A 638 -7.86 32.05 -19.53
C ALA A 638 -7.30 32.94 -20.66
N VAL A 639 -7.37 34.27 -20.50
CA VAL A 639 -6.79 35.23 -21.46
C VAL A 639 -5.28 35.02 -21.61
N LEU A 640 -4.56 34.84 -20.50
CA LEU A 640 -3.12 34.57 -20.54
C LEU A 640 -2.78 33.28 -21.30
N GLY A 641 -3.60 32.23 -21.17
CA GLY A 641 -3.42 31.00 -21.94
C GLY A 641 -3.58 31.19 -23.45
N TYR A 642 -4.55 32.02 -23.85
CA TYR A 642 -4.72 32.41 -25.25
C TYR A 642 -3.54 33.25 -25.77
N ILE A 643 -3.06 34.24 -25.01
CA ILE A 643 -1.87 35.02 -25.39
C ILE A 643 -0.64 34.11 -25.50
N TYR A 644 -0.46 33.19 -24.55
CA TYR A 644 0.65 32.24 -24.57
C TYR A 644 0.59 31.32 -25.80
N ALA A 645 -0.59 30.83 -26.19
CA ALA A 645 -0.75 30.02 -27.40
C ALA A 645 -0.24 30.73 -28.67
N LEU A 646 -0.54 32.04 -28.78
CA LEU A 646 -0.07 32.86 -29.91
C LEU A 646 1.43 33.10 -29.87
N GLU A 647 2.00 33.42 -28.70
CA GLU A 647 3.45 33.64 -28.57
C GLU A 647 4.27 32.38 -28.88
N GLN A 648 3.73 31.20 -28.59
CA GLN A 648 4.37 29.92 -28.96
C GLN A 648 4.12 29.52 -30.42
N GLY A 649 3.31 30.27 -31.17
CA GLY A 649 2.98 29.97 -32.56
C GLY A 649 2.13 28.71 -32.72
N GLU A 650 1.34 28.32 -31.73
CA GLU A 650 0.48 27.13 -31.80
C GLU A 650 -0.75 27.32 -32.71
N CYS A 651 -1.22 28.56 -32.89
CA CYS A 651 -2.34 28.90 -33.75
C CYS A 651 -2.26 30.35 -34.26
N GLU A 652 -3.09 30.68 -35.25
CA GLU A 652 -3.28 32.06 -35.68
C GLU A 652 -4.37 32.78 -34.86
N GLN A 653 -4.34 34.11 -34.83
CA GLN A 653 -5.30 34.93 -34.08
C GLN A 653 -6.77 34.62 -34.43
N GLN A 654 -7.05 34.32 -35.70
CA GLN A 654 -8.41 34.01 -36.15
C GLN A 654 -8.89 32.65 -35.65
N GLU A 655 -8.01 31.64 -35.65
CA GLU A 655 -8.30 30.31 -35.11
C GLU A 655 -8.53 30.36 -33.61
N LEU A 656 -7.76 31.20 -32.91
CA LEU A 656 -7.88 31.41 -31.48
C LEU A 656 -9.24 32.02 -31.08
N LEU A 657 -9.67 33.08 -31.77
CA LEU A 657 -10.97 33.70 -31.51
C LEU A 657 -12.12 32.74 -31.82
N MET A 658 -11.98 31.93 -32.88
CA MET A 658 -12.93 30.87 -33.19
C MET A 658 -12.97 29.80 -32.08
N HIS A 659 -11.80 29.39 -31.56
CA HIS A 659 -11.72 28.48 -30.42
C HIS A 659 -12.44 29.06 -29.20
N LEU A 660 -12.14 30.31 -28.82
CA LEU A 660 -12.81 30.99 -27.71
C LEU A 660 -14.34 31.01 -27.88
N GLN A 661 -14.82 31.38 -29.07
CA GLN A 661 -16.24 31.41 -29.39
C GLN A 661 -16.90 30.04 -29.17
N ILE A 662 -16.27 28.97 -29.67
CA ILE A 662 -16.76 27.60 -29.51
C ILE A 662 -16.82 27.22 -28.04
N GLN A 663 -15.74 27.43 -27.27
CA GLN A 663 -15.71 27.02 -25.87
C GLN A 663 -16.74 27.76 -25.00
N LEU A 664 -16.98 29.05 -25.26
CA LEU A 664 -18.02 29.80 -24.55
C LEU A 664 -19.44 29.33 -24.90
N ARG A 665 -19.71 28.97 -26.15
CA ARG A 665 -21.02 28.41 -26.54
C ARG A 665 -21.33 27.11 -25.81
N HIS A 666 -20.31 26.28 -25.60
CA HIS A 666 -20.46 25.00 -24.89
C HIS A 666 -20.75 25.16 -23.39
N MET A 667 -20.51 26.34 -22.80
CA MET A 667 -20.82 26.59 -21.38
C MET A 667 -22.32 26.79 -21.10
N ALA A 668 -23.16 26.91 -22.14
CA ALA A 668 -24.61 27.14 -22.01
C ALA A 668 -24.96 28.34 -21.11
N LEU A 669 -24.22 29.44 -21.27
CA LEU A 669 -24.46 30.71 -20.56
C LEU A 669 -25.73 31.41 -21.07
N GLU A 670 -26.27 32.34 -20.27
CA GLU A 670 -27.30 33.26 -20.76
C GLU A 670 -26.78 34.09 -21.94
N PRO A 671 -27.59 34.37 -22.98
CA PRO A 671 -27.13 35.03 -24.20
C PRO A 671 -26.40 36.35 -23.96
N GLN A 672 -26.89 37.17 -23.03
CA GLN A 672 -26.30 38.47 -22.71
C GLN A 672 -24.93 38.33 -22.02
N LEU A 673 -24.79 37.36 -21.11
CA LEU A 673 -23.53 37.07 -20.45
C LEU A 673 -22.50 36.48 -21.43
N TYR A 674 -22.94 35.62 -22.34
CA TYR A 674 -22.11 35.07 -23.41
C TYR A 674 -21.51 36.18 -24.29
N GLU A 675 -22.34 37.09 -24.80
CA GLU A 675 -21.86 38.18 -25.69
C GLU A 675 -20.88 39.09 -24.94
N THR A 676 -21.22 39.48 -23.70
CA THR A 676 -20.37 40.36 -22.88
C THR A 676 -19.01 39.71 -22.62
N LEU A 677 -19.00 38.44 -22.21
CA LEU A 677 -17.77 37.71 -21.91
C LEU A 677 -16.90 37.50 -23.15
N TYR A 678 -17.52 37.17 -24.29
CA TYR A 678 -16.80 36.98 -25.56
C TYR A 678 -16.17 38.30 -26.03
N ASP A 679 -16.93 39.39 -26.00
CA ASP A 679 -16.46 40.72 -26.43
C ASP A 679 -15.30 41.19 -25.57
N GLU A 680 -15.42 41.08 -24.25
CA GLU A 680 -14.34 41.48 -23.34
C GLU A 680 -13.07 40.65 -23.52
N MET A 681 -13.18 39.32 -23.51
CA MET A 681 -12.02 38.45 -23.68
C MET A 681 -11.33 38.72 -25.02
N SER A 682 -12.11 38.82 -26.10
CA SER A 682 -11.60 39.14 -27.44
C SER A 682 -10.92 40.52 -27.47
N GLN A 683 -11.51 41.52 -26.81
CA GLN A 683 -10.95 42.86 -26.73
C GLN A 683 -9.61 42.88 -25.97
N PHE A 684 -9.52 42.22 -24.82
CA PHE A 684 -8.27 42.12 -24.06
C PHE A 684 -7.18 41.40 -24.87
N ILE A 685 -7.52 40.27 -25.50
CA ILE A 685 -6.61 39.52 -26.36
C ILE A 685 -6.06 40.44 -27.46
N ASN A 686 -6.95 41.11 -28.20
CA ASN A 686 -6.58 42.01 -29.29
C ASN A 686 -5.74 43.21 -28.83
N GLN A 687 -6.05 43.80 -27.67
CA GLN A 687 -5.28 44.94 -27.13
C GLN A 687 -3.89 44.54 -26.65
N ILE A 688 -3.74 43.36 -26.05
CA ILE A 688 -2.43 42.85 -25.59
C ILE A 688 -1.55 42.54 -26.81
N ILE A 689 -2.08 41.83 -27.80
CA ILE A 689 -1.35 41.51 -29.05
C ILE A 689 -0.92 42.77 -29.79
N ALA A 690 -1.81 43.77 -29.87
CA ALA A 690 -1.51 45.04 -30.54
C ALA A 690 -0.56 45.96 -29.74
N GLY A 691 -0.06 45.51 -28.56
CA GLY A 691 0.79 46.32 -27.67
C GLY A 691 0.07 47.52 -27.04
N LYS A 692 -1.25 47.62 -27.18
CA LYS A 692 -2.08 48.72 -26.65
C LYS A 692 -2.34 48.57 -25.15
N LEU A 693 -2.32 47.33 -24.65
CA LEU A 693 -2.46 47.01 -23.23
C LEU A 693 -1.28 46.14 -22.79
N SER A 694 -0.39 46.68 -21.97
CA SER A 694 0.70 45.88 -21.39
C SER A 694 0.17 44.82 -20.43
N LEU A 695 0.79 43.65 -20.37
CA LEU A 695 0.47 42.58 -19.41
C LEU A 695 0.40 43.09 -17.97
N GLN A 696 1.30 43.98 -17.55
CA GLN A 696 1.30 44.53 -16.19
C GLN A 696 0.03 45.34 -15.86
N LYS A 697 -0.45 46.15 -16.82
CA LYS A 697 -1.71 46.89 -16.69
C LYS A 697 -2.92 45.96 -16.71
N PHE A 698 -2.93 44.97 -17.61
CA PHE A 698 -4.00 43.98 -17.69
C PHE A 698 -4.25 43.28 -16.34
N MET A 699 -3.16 42.87 -15.66
CA MET A 699 -3.27 42.20 -14.36
C MET A 699 -3.85 43.08 -13.24
N GLN A 700 -3.79 44.41 -13.38
CA GLN A 700 -4.32 45.38 -12.42
C GLN A 700 -5.80 45.74 -12.65
N LEU A 701 -6.39 45.33 -13.79
CA LEU A 701 -7.79 45.59 -14.09
C LEU A 701 -8.72 44.81 -13.15
N ASP A 702 -9.77 45.45 -12.67
CA ASP A 702 -10.89 44.77 -12.02
C ASP A 702 -11.89 44.35 -13.10
N LEU A 703 -11.84 43.07 -13.49
CA LEU A 703 -12.71 42.54 -14.56
C LEU A 703 -14.11 42.18 -14.04
N GLN A 704 -14.32 42.17 -12.72
CA GLN A 704 -15.61 41.80 -12.15
C GLN A 704 -16.62 42.96 -12.27
N GLN A 705 -16.11 44.20 -12.20
CA GLN A 705 -16.88 45.44 -12.36
C GLN A 705 -17.15 45.80 -13.83
N ALA A 706 -16.37 45.25 -14.76
CA ALA A 706 -16.56 45.44 -16.20
C ALA A 706 -17.72 44.59 -16.75
N LEU A 707 -17.94 43.42 -16.13
CA LEU A 707 -18.92 42.40 -16.53
C LEU A 707 -20.23 42.40 -15.71
N SER A 708 -20.34 43.25 -14.68
CA SER A 708 -21.55 43.48 -13.88
C SER A 708 -22.40 44.60 -14.44
#